data_AF-A0A316Q9G8-F1
#
_entry.id   AF-A0A316Q9G8-F1
#
_cell.length_a   1.000
_cell.length_b   1.000
_cell.length_c   1.000
_cell.angle_alpha   90.00
_cell.angle_beta   90.00
_cell.angle_gamma   90.00
#
_symmetry.space_group_name_H-M   'P 1'
#
loop_
_entity.id
_entity.type
_entity.pdbx_description
1 polymer ?
#
loop_
_entity_poly.entity_id
_entity_poly.type
_entity_poly.pdbx_seq_one_letter_code
_entity_poly.pdbx_strand_id
1 'polypeptide(L)'
;STTGEITAVGAGTATITVTIYTGVTTATGSCSVSVFSGTPPAVMGEVYHIFNANSTKPISPREGNVTDNGQVAQESYRPASAGYQKWEVIRLFNGYYVIRSAQNSNMALSGAGTLLKLSNIGGSNNYSDVPMEAQWTLSGSAGSELNLTARSSGKGICIEGDTVWAGENIIMGSVGSKSKGFLFIRPGDYVPTTGVSLQNPIYLLKNGNYICMPQITPSNATFRRVIWSWEGRSSGSETDITMQNYAWGTSTASYTGTIVTGINEGVTWLRAYCSDTNYNSTVNVDVHFLESGPYLFKNRESNKYMSVEGQSTAAGAQIIQESYKGELWQEFYLQRDFTTGYIRIKNRNSSQYLGVENNSSAHDADIKQYAYSASGIGQQFKIERISGGDTIKIIPRTGEGQTPQRVVCVANYIANTDGVHIKQRDFGANDGYYRDEWYVYSKIEPSGDEIDYNPSIWNINSVKLNTNCYSYAMNNQQYVMQPGMHSGRSEWNYANITNINFLKEYIEWDSEAMNFTFEEIGRDDTCTQGTYKIALVLDPGNDYHFYRQNPDGTWSHKPGTTEVVNTDASGNVIHDPQYANRNYGTINYSIFIGYYKVTPLNYIYSAQNIISQNSVINTTILLEMHKQNYPEIDSIDNISIGSTIEEVTEYLGLPQRSVTFGLQSADYYMSNGKIVRIYYSFDSQAGLTVAQIKVL
;
A
#
# COMPACT_ATOMS: atom_id res chain seq x y z
N SER A 1 -25.42 -47.54 55.00
CA SER A 1 -24.45 -46.75 54.22
C SER A 1 -24.76 -45.29 54.43
N THR A 2 -23.81 -44.47 54.89
CA THR A 2 -23.97 -43.00 55.04
C THR A 2 -23.56 -42.23 53.77
N THR A 3 -23.20 -42.93 52.70
CA THR A 3 -22.77 -42.35 51.42
C THR A 3 -23.67 -42.84 50.29
N GLY A 4 -23.95 -41.96 49.34
CA GLY A 4 -24.67 -42.25 48.10
C GLY A 4 -24.13 -41.39 46.95
N GLU A 5 -24.19 -41.93 45.73
CA GLU A 5 -23.80 -41.23 44.52
C GLU A 5 -25.01 -40.49 43.92
N ILE A 6 -24.78 -39.28 43.42
CA ILE A 6 -25.82 -38.45 42.81
C ILE A 6 -25.43 -38.20 41.36
N THR A 7 -26.29 -38.60 40.43
CA THR A 7 -26.10 -38.36 38.99
C THR A 7 -27.08 -37.29 38.52
N ALA A 8 -26.56 -36.25 37.87
CA ALA A 8 -27.39 -35.23 37.23
C ALA A 8 -28.07 -35.79 35.97
N VAL A 9 -29.40 -35.64 35.86
CA VAL A 9 -30.19 -36.15 34.70
C VAL A 9 -30.87 -35.05 33.88
N GLY A 10 -30.86 -33.81 34.37
CA GLY A 10 -31.48 -32.66 33.70
C GLY A 10 -31.22 -31.36 34.46
N ALA A 11 -31.34 -30.22 33.78
CA ALA A 11 -31.14 -28.91 34.39
C ALA A 11 -32.30 -28.54 35.33
N GLY A 12 -31.99 -27.90 36.46
CA GLY A 12 -32.94 -27.51 37.50
C GLY A 12 -32.30 -27.51 38.89
N THR A 13 -33.10 -27.18 39.90
CA THR A 13 -32.69 -27.27 41.30
C THR A 13 -33.50 -28.36 41.98
N ALA A 14 -32.83 -29.23 42.72
CA ALA A 14 -33.42 -30.28 43.54
C ALA A 14 -33.00 -30.08 45.00
N THR A 15 -33.87 -30.43 45.94
CA THR A 15 -33.51 -30.52 47.36
C THR A 15 -33.36 -31.99 47.72
N ILE A 16 -32.18 -32.34 48.21
CA ILE A 16 -31.90 -33.66 48.77
C ILE A 16 -32.15 -33.57 50.27
N THR A 17 -33.07 -34.40 50.75
CA THR A 17 -33.40 -34.49 52.17
C THR A 17 -32.99 -35.87 52.67
N VAL A 18 -32.10 -35.91 53.65
CA VAL A 18 -31.71 -37.10 54.38
C VAL A 18 -32.47 -37.12 55.69
N THR A 19 -33.19 -38.21 55.93
CA THR A 19 -33.96 -38.41 57.15
C THR A 19 -33.41 -39.64 57.86
N ILE A 20 -33.00 -39.49 59.12
CA ILE A 20 -32.57 -40.59 59.97
C ILE A 20 -33.55 -40.78 61.13
N TYR A 21 -33.89 -42.02 61.43
CA TYR A 21 -34.65 -42.36 62.63
C TYR A 21 -33.68 -42.69 63.76
N THR A 22 -33.70 -41.90 64.82
CA THR A 22 -32.75 -42.01 65.96
C THR A 22 -33.18 -43.03 67.01
N GLY A 23 -34.29 -43.74 66.78
CA GLY A 23 -34.91 -44.66 67.75
C GLY A 23 -35.96 -44.00 68.65
N VAL A 24 -36.03 -42.66 68.70
CA VAL A 24 -37.03 -41.91 69.49
C VAL A 24 -37.63 -40.75 68.67
N THR A 25 -36.82 -40.08 67.86
CA THR A 25 -37.25 -38.98 66.98
C THR A 25 -36.64 -39.08 65.58
N THR A 26 -37.26 -38.42 64.63
CA THR A 26 -36.75 -38.28 63.26
C THR A 26 -35.86 -37.04 63.20
N ALA A 27 -34.61 -37.18 62.76
CA ALA A 27 -33.73 -36.06 62.46
C ALA A 27 -33.57 -35.92 60.95
N THR A 28 -33.67 -34.70 60.45
CA THR A 28 -33.66 -34.40 59.02
C THR A 28 -32.55 -33.40 58.71
N GLY A 29 -31.75 -33.68 57.68
CA GLY A 29 -30.82 -32.74 57.08
C GLY A 29 -31.14 -32.58 55.59
N SER A 30 -31.08 -31.37 55.07
CA SER A 30 -31.34 -31.11 53.65
C SER A 30 -30.25 -30.26 53.02
N CYS A 31 -29.94 -30.53 51.75
CA CYS A 31 -29.12 -29.66 50.91
C CYS A 31 -29.79 -29.46 49.55
N SER A 32 -29.50 -28.34 48.89
CA SER A 32 -29.96 -28.11 47.51
C SER A 32 -28.84 -28.44 46.52
N VAL A 33 -29.21 -29.02 45.38
CA VAL A 33 -28.34 -29.35 44.26
C VAL A 33 -28.91 -28.67 43.02
N SER A 34 -28.09 -27.88 42.33
CA SER A 34 -28.46 -27.19 41.09
C SER A 34 -27.67 -27.79 39.94
N VAL A 35 -28.37 -28.24 38.91
CA VAL A 35 -27.83 -28.67 37.63
C VAL A 35 -28.13 -27.57 36.63
N PHE A 36 -27.10 -27.01 36.03
CA PHE A 36 -27.27 -25.97 35.01
C PHE A 36 -27.25 -26.61 33.61
N SER A 37 -28.03 -26.06 32.69
CA SER A 37 -28.01 -26.48 31.29
C SER A 37 -26.72 -26.01 30.60
N GLY A 38 -26.31 -26.77 29.57
CA GLY A 38 -25.15 -26.46 28.72
C GLY A 38 -23.80 -26.91 29.30
N THR A 39 -22.79 -26.96 28.44
CA THR A 39 -21.42 -27.25 28.83
C THR A 39 -20.82 -26.02 29.52
N PRO A 40 -20.32 -26.14 30.77
CA PRO A 40 -19.67 -25.03 31.44
C PRO A 40 -18.50 -24.48 30.59
N PRO A 41 -18.35 -23.15 30.46
CA PRO A 41 -17.26 -22.54 29.71
C PRO A 41 -15.87 -22.86 30.28
N ALA A 42 -15.79 -23.20 31.57
CA ALA A 42 -14.60 -23.74 32.23
C ALA A 42 -14.99 -24.94 33.09
N VAL A 43 -14.09 -25.91 33.21
CA VAL A 43 -14.30 -27.11 34.02
C VAL A 43 -14.11 -26.74 35.49
N MET A 44 -15.03 -27.21 36.34
CA MET A 44 -15.04 -26.89 37.76
C MET A 44 -13.81 -27.48 38.48
N GLY A 45 -13.11 -26.65 39.26
CA GLY A 45 -11.96 -27.06 40.07
C GLY A 45 -10.67 -27.24 39.27
N GLU A 46 -10.69 -26.96 37.96
CA GLU A 46 -9.50 -27.03 37.13
C GLU A 46 -8.64 -25.76 37.27
N VAL A 47 -7.33 -25.95 37.08
CA VAL A 47 -6.33 -24.87 37.08
C VAL A 47 -6.05 -24.46 35.63
N TYR A 48 -6.04 -23.16 35.39
CA TYR A 48 -5.81 -22.55 34.09
C TYR A 48 -4.73 -21.48 34.15
N HIS A 49 -3.99 -21.32 33.06
CA HIS A 49 -3.47 -20.01 32.68
C HIS A 49 -4.60 -19.27 31.94
N ILE A 50 -4.79 -18.00 32.27
CA ILE A 50 -5.82 -17.16 31.62
C ILE A 50 -5.07 -16.12 30.78
N PHE A 51 -5.08 -16.31 29.47
CA PHE A 51 -4.40 -15.43 28.50
C PHE A 51 -5.39 -14.45 27.89
N ASN A 52 -4.97 -13.22 27.63
CA ASN A 52 -5.74 -12.34 26.76
C ASN A 52 -5.69 -12.87 25.32
N ALA A 53 -6.84 -12.92 24.63
CA ALA A 53 -6.93 -13.50 23.29
C ALA A 53 -6.23 -12.65 22.21
N ASN A 54 -6.11 -11.34 22.41
CA ASN A 54 -5.44 -10.45 21.45
C ASN A 54 -3.92 -10.46 21.64
N SER A 55 -3.45 -10.21 22.86
CA SER A 55 -2.01 -10.11 23.17
C SER A 55 -1.33 -11.46 23.38
N THR A 56 -2.10 -12.51 23.69
CA THR A 56 -1.63 -13.86 24.11
C THR A 56 -0.83 -13.87 25.41
N LYS A 57 -0.90 -12.81 26.20
CA LYS A 57 -0.19 -12.69 27.48
C LYS A 57 -1.09 -13.10 28.65
N PRO A 58 -0.56 -13.80 29.66
CA PRO A 58 -1.33 -14.20 30.83
C PRO A 58 -1.70 -13.00 31.71
N ILE A 59 -2.87 -13.08 32.35
CA ILE A 59 -3.19 -12.25 33.51
C ILE A 59 -2.36 -12.73 34.70
N SER A 60 -1.83 -11.78 35.46
CA SER A 60 -0.88 -12.05 36.53
C SER A 60 -1.04 -11.04 37.65
N PRO A 61 -0.89 -11.44 38.93
CA PRO A 61 -0.52 -10.49 39.97
C PRO A 61 0.73 -9.73 39.50
N ARG A 62 0.69 -8.40 39.58
CA ARG A 62 1.78 -7.53 39.12
C ARG A 62 3.06 -7.90 39.87
N GLU A 63 4.13 -8.13 39.11
CA GLU A 63 5.44 -8.56 39.64
C GLU A 63 5.40 -9.86 40.48
N GLY A 64 4.33 -10.65 40.39
CA GLY A 64 4.15 -11.86 41.20
C GLY A 64 3.70 -11.60 42.66
N ASN A 65 3.27 -10.38 42.99
CA ASN A 65 2.85 -10.01 44.34
C ASN A 65 1.43 -10.53 44.65
N VAL A 66 1.34 -11.74 45.22
CA VAL A 66 0.07 -12.38 45.64
C VAL A 66 -0.38 -11.85 47.02
N THR A 67 -0.75 -10.58 47.08
CA THR A 67 -1.19 -9.90 48.31
C THR A 67 -2.60 -9.34 48.17
N ASP A 68 -3.26 -9.09 49.32
CA ASP A 68 -4.57 -8.46 49.32
C ASP A 68 -4.49 -7.04 48.73
N ASN A 69 -5.48 -6.66 47.94
CA ASN A 69 -5.50 -5.45 47.12
C ASN A 69 -4.36 -5.34 46.08
N GLY A 70 -3.63 -6.42 45.84
CA GLY A 70 -2.58 -6.49 44.81
C GLY A 70 -3.14 -6.24 43.42
N GLN A 71 -2.40 -5.52 42.59
CA GLN A 71 -2.84 -5.22 41.23
C GLN A 71 -2.70 -6.45 40.33
N VAL A 72 -3.64 -6.65 39.41
CA VAL A 72 -3.54 -7.64 38.34
C VAL A 72 -3.24 -6.93 37.03
N ALA A 73 -2.24 -7.44 36.30
CA ALA A 73 -1.75 -6.91 35.05
C ALA A 73 -1.63 -8.02 34.00
N GLN A 74 -1.52 -7.61 32.75
CA GLN A 74 -1.05 -8.47 31.67
C GLN A 74 0.47 -8.54 31.70
N GLU A 75 1.04 -9.73 31.82
CA GLU A 75 2.49 -9.93 31.93
C GLU A 75 3.02 -10.92 30.89
N SER A 76 4.31 -10.92 30.60
CA SER A 76 4.88 -11.98 29.76
C SER A 76 4.87 -13.31 30.51
N TYR A 77 4.55 -14.39 29.81
CA TYR A 77 4.68 -15.73 30.37
C TYR A 77 6.16 -16.06 30.59
N ARG A 78 6.50 -16.52 31.80
CA ARG A 78 7.84 -17.04 32.11
C ARG A 78 7.69 -18.30 32.95
N PRO A 79 8.45 -19.38 32.69
CA PRO A 79 8.35 -20.61 33.48
C PRO A 79 8.58 -20.40 34.99
N ALA A 80 9.53 -19.53 35.37
CA ALA A 80 9.78 -19.17 36.77
C ALA A 80 8.60 -18.44 37.45
N SER A 81 7.75 -17.81 36.64
CA SER A 81 6.58 -17.00 37.04
C SER A 81 5.26 -17.78 36.97
N ALA A 82 5.28 -18.96 36.35
CA ALA A 82 4.07 -19.71 36.05
C ALA A 82 3.27 -20.14 37.28
N GLY A 83 3.86 -20.10 38.49
CA GLY A 83 3.15 -20.40 39.74
C GLY A 83 2.04 -19.39 40.05
N TYR A 84 2.36 -18.09 40.06
CA TYR A 84 1.39 -17.02 40.35
C TYR A 84 0.48 -16.66 39.18
N GLN A 85 0.78 -17.14 37.97
CA GLN A 85 -0.04 -16.96 36.75
C GLN A 85 -1.11 -18.06 36.57
N LYS A 86 -1.28 -18.93 37.56
CA LYS A 86 -2.25 -20.03 37.57
C LYS A 86 -3.47 -19.68 38.41
N TRP A 87 -4.63 -20.02 37.87
CA TRP A 87 -5.93 -19.68 38.44
C TRP A 87 -6.82 -20.90 38.53
N GLU A 88 -7.33 -21.18 39.72
CA GLU A 88 -8.34 -22.22 39.95
C GLU A 88 -9.72 -21.63 39.70
N VAL A 89 -10.49 -22.25 38.80
CA VAL A 89 -11.82 -21.76 38.41
C VAL A 89 -12.90 -22.63 39.05
N ILE A 90 -13.67 -22.04 39.97
CA ILE A 90 -14.66 -22.75 40.76
C ILE A 90 -16.04 -22.21 40.43
N ARG A 91 -16.93 -23.09 39.97
CA ARG A 91 -18.33 -22.76 39.75
C ARG A 91 -19.09 -22.80 41.07
N LEU A 92 -19.70 -21.68 41.44
CA LEU A 92 -20.47 -21.51 42.66
C LEU A 92 -21.91 -22.03 42.47
N PHE A 93 -22.58 -22.36 43.57
CA PHE A 93 -23.94 -22.90 43.57
C PHE A 93 -24.98 -21.98 42.91
N ASN A 94 -24.76 -20.67 42.93
CA ASN A 94 -25.63 -19.68 42.30
C ASN A 94 -25.34 -19.45 40.80
N GLY A 95 -24.45 -20.25 40.20
CA GLY A 95 -24.16 -20.26 38.76
C GLY A 95 -23.02 -19.33 38.32
N TYR A 96 -22.53 -18.46 39.21
CA TYR A 96 -21.35 -17.62 38.98
C TYR A 96 -20.05 -18.41 39.22
N TYR A 97 -18.92 -17.83 38.88
CA TYR A 97 -17.59 -18.39 39.07
C TYR A 97 -16.78 -17.54 40.05
N VAL A 98 -15.96 -18.19 40.87
CA VAL A 98 -14.84 -17.53 41.56
C VAL A 98 -13.55 -18.02 40.92
N ILE A 99 -12.62 -17.10 40.70
CA ILE A 99 -11.33 -17.37 40.05
C ILE A 99 -10.23 -17.10 41.09
N ARG A 100 -9.71 -18.16 41.70
CA ARG A 100 -8.76 -18.11 42.81
C ARG A 100 -7.33 -18.22 42.32
N SER A 101 -6.39 -17.61 43.04
CA SER A 101 -4.97 -17.87 42.80
C SER A 101 -4.64 -19.31 43.17
N ALA A 102 -3.97 -20.04 42.27
CA ALA A 102 -3.51 -21.40 42.57
C ALA A 102 -2.37 -21.42 43.62
N GLN A 103 -1.70 -20.29 43.85
CA GLN A 103 -0.63 -20.16 44.85
C GLN A 103 -1.18 -19.84 46.25
N ASN A 104 -2.32 -19.17 46.34
CA ASN A 104 -2.99 -18.86 47.59
C ASN A 104 -4.51 -18.91 47.40
N SER A 105 -5.12 -19.99 47.88
CA SER A 105 -6.56 -20.24 47.72
C SER A 105 -7.44 -19.21 48.41
N ASN A 106 -6.93 -18.39 49.33
CA ASN A 106 -7.72 -17.31 49.94
C ASN A 106 -7.82 -16.06 49.03
N MET A 107 -6.99 -15.98 48.00
CA MET A 107 -6.92 -14.85 47.08
C MET A 107 -7.72 -15.13 45.81
N ALA A 108 -8.52 -14.16 45.37
CA ALA A 108 -9.32 -14.27 44.15
C ALA A 108 -9.30 -12.98 43.32
N LEU A 109 -9.57 -13.12 42.02
CA LEU A 109 -9.80 -11.98 41.13
C LEU A 109 -11.04 -11.21 41.59
N SER A 110 -10.88 -9.89 41.74
CA SER A 110 -11.89 -8.98 42.24
C SER A 110 -12.03 -7.77 41.31
N GLY A 111 -13.26 -7.53 40.87
CA GLY A 111 -13.66 -6.35 40.10
C GLY A 111 -14.06 -5.15 40.96
N ALA A 112 -13.52 -5.05 42.19
CA ALA A 112 -13.78 -3.91 43.08
C ALA A 112 -13.07 -2.64 42.57
N GLY A 113 -13.85 -1.75 41.93
CA GLY A 113 -13.38 -0.45 41.46
C GLY A 113 -13.19 -0.38 39.94
N THR A 114 -12.16 0.35 39.49
CA THR A 114 -11.87 0.61 38.07
C THR A 114 -10.79 -0.30 37.48
N LEU A 115 -10.00 -0.97 38.32
CA LEU A 115 -8.93 -1.88 37.93
C LEU A 115 -9.21 -3.28 38.49
N LEU A 116 -8.80 -4.31 37.75
CA LEU A 116 -8.80 -5.68 38.24
C LEU A 116 -7.73 -5.84 39.33
N LYS A 117 -8.13 -6.41 40.46
CA LYS A 117 -7.26 -6.62 41.62
C LYS A 117 -7.38 -8.04 42.14
N LEU A 118 -6.45 -8.38 43.02
CA LEU A 118 -6.51 -9.55 43.88
C LEU A 118 -7.11 -9.15 45.23
N SER A 119 -8.05 -9.92 45.74
CA SER A 119 -8.65 -9.70 47.06
C SER A 119 -8.61 -10.97 47.89
N ASN A 120 -8.34 -10.83 49.19
CA ASN A 120 -8.47 -11.89 50.16
C ASN A 120 -9.95 -12.08 50.53
N ILE A 121 -10.55 -13.16 50.05
CA ILE A 121 -11.96 -13.50 50.27
C ILE A 121 -12.15 -14.71 51.20
N GLY A 122 -11.05 -15.15 51.84
CA GLY A 122 -11.03 -16.39 52.61
C GLY A 122 -11.18 -17.65 51.75
N GLY A 123 -11.21 -18.82 52.40
CA GLY A 123 -11.21 -20.12 51.74
C GLY A 123 -12.58 -20.70 51.40
N SER A 124 -13.68 -20.04 51.79
CA SER A 124 -15.03 -20.56 51.56
C SER A 124 -15.45 -20.43 50.10
N ASN A 125 -15.99 -21.52 49.53
CA ASN A 125 -16.60 -21.52 48.19
C ASN A 125 -18.14 -21.47 48.25
N ASN A 126 -18.72 -21.19 49.42
CA ASN A 126 -20.15 -20.90 49.50
C ASN A 126 -20.42 -19.54 48.84
N TYR A 127 -21.40 -19.49 47.95
CA TYR A 127 -21.68 -18.28 47.16
C TYR A 127 -22.08 -17.06 48.02
N SER A 128 -22.55 -17.28 49.26
CA SER A 128 -22.89 -16.26 50.25
C SER A 128 -21.64 -15.62 50.88
N ASP A 129 -20.54 -16.37 50.94
CA ASP A 129 -19.32 -15.96 51.62
C ASP A 129 -18.33 -15.29 50.64
N VAL A 130 -18.50 -15.56 49.34
CA VAL A 130 -17.73 -14.91 48.27
C VAL A 130 -18.34 -13.53 47.96
N PRO A 131 -17.59 -12.42 48.08
CA PRO A 131 -18.10 -11.08 47.74
C PRO A 131 -18.57 -10.97 46.28
N MET A 132 -19.59 -10.14 45.99
CA MET A 132 -20.18 -10.05 44.65
C MET A 132 -19.17 -9.56 43.59
N GLU A 133 -18.21 -8.74 43.98
CA GLU A 133 -17.10 -8.26 43.14
C GLU A 133 -16.10 -9.35 42.76
N ALA A 134 -16.07 -10.47 43.49
CA ALA A 134 -15.23 -11.64 43.22
C ALA A 134 -16.04 -12.79 42.57
N GLN A 135 -17.32 -12.55 42.24
CA GLN A 135 -18.17 -13.48 41.50
C GLN A 135 -18.26 -13.04 40.04
N TRP A 136 -18.02 -13.96 39.12
CA TRP A 136 -17.86 -13.69 37.70
C TRP A 136 -18.86 -14.48 36.85
N THR A 137 -19.43 -13.81 35.85
CA THR A 137 -20.06 -14.49 34.72
C THR A 137 -18.98 -14.77 33.68
N LEU A 138 -18.86 -16.02 33.25
CA LEU A 138 -18.07 -16.41 32.09
C LEU A 138 -19.02 -16.62 30.91
N SER A 139 -18.86 -15.86 29.83
CA SER A 139 -19.68 -16.01 28.62
C SER A 139 -18.83 -16.40 27.41
N GLY A 140 -19.30 -17.41 26.68
CA GLY A 140 -18.58 -18.05 25.57
C GLY A 140 -18.77 -19.57 25.61
N SER A 141 -18.08 -20.27 24.70
CA SER A 141 -18.11 -21.74 24.66
C SER A 141 -16.84 -22.32 25.31
N ALA A 142 -16.94 -23.53 25.85
CA ALA A 142 -15.77 -24.23 26.36
C ALA A 142 -14.70 -24.38 25.26
N GLY A 143 -13.46 -24.02 25.58
CA GLY A 143 -12.34 -24.05 24.62
C GLY A 143 -12.31 -22.88 23.62
N SER A 144 -13.22 -21.91 23.72
CA SER A 144 -13.17 -20.66 22.95
C SER A 144 -12.70 -19.47 23.79
N GLU A 145 -12.62 -18.31 23.15
CA GLU A 145 -12.52 -17.03 23.83
C GLU A 145 -13.72 -16.81 24.77
N LEU A 146 -13.45 -16.42 26.01
CA LEU A 146 -14.43 -16.15 27.07
C LEU A 146 -14.36 -14.69 27.52
N ASN A 147 -15.50 -14.08 27.80
CA ASN A 147 -15.57 -12.79 28.47
C ASN A 147 -15.83 -12.98 29.97
N LEU A 148 -15.14 -12.22 30.81
CA LEU A 148 -15.32 -12.22 32.26
C LEU A 148 -16.06 -10.95 32.68
N THR A 149 -17.23 -11.09 33.29
CA THR A 149 -18.05 -9.96 33.77
C THR A 149 -18.29 -10.07 35.28
N ALA A 150 -17.93 -9.03 36.04
CA ALA A 150 -18.12 -9.02 37.48
C ALA A 150 -19.62 -8.91 37.84
N ARG A 151 -20.08 -9.71 38.80
CA ARG A 151 -21.48 -9.74 39.24
C ARG A 151 -21.91 -8.43 39.92
N SER A 152 -21.01 -7.80 40.69
CA SER A 152 -21.32 -6.56 41.41
C SER A 152 -21.66 -5.39 40.50
N SER A 153 -20.90 -5.21 39.42
CA SER A 153 -20.98 -4.03 38.55
C SER A 153 -21.57 -4.29 37.17
N GLY A 154 -21.66 -5.55 36.74
CA GLY A 154 -22.02 -5.91 35.37
C GLY A 154 -20.97 -5.54 34.33
N LYS A 155 -19.77 -5.10 34.75
CA LYS A 155 -18.69 -4.70 33.85
C LYS A 155 -17.77 -5.87 33.51
N GLY A 156 -17.40 -5.96 32.23
CA GLY A 156 -16.36 -6.87 31.73
C GLY A 156 -14.94 -6.38 32.06
N ILE A 157 -13.94 -7.21 31.83
CA ILE A 157 -12.52 -6.80 31.89
C ILE A 157 -11.93 -6.65 30.48
N CYS A 158 -10.92 -5.78 30.35
CA CYS A 158 -10.10 -5.65 29.15
C CYS A 158 -8.72 -5.08 29.51
N ILE A 159 -7.79 -5.11 28.56
CA ILE A 159 -6.46 -4.52 28.72
C ILE A 159 -6.55 -3.01 28.48
N GLU A 160 -5.90 -2.23 29.34
CA GLU A 160 -5.82 -0.78 29.20
C GLU A 160 -5.23 -0.40 27.83
N GLY A 161 -5.99 0.41 27.06
CA GLY A 161 -5.59 0.86 25.73
C GLY A 161 -5.52 -0.23 24.64
N ASP A 162 -6.06 -1.44 24.88
CA ASP A 162 -5.93 -2.59 23.98
C ASP A 162 -4.46 -2.97 23.66
N THR A 163 -3.55 -2.63 24.58
CA THR A 163 -2.12 -2.84 24.41
C THR A 163 -1.75 -4.31 24.40
N VAL A 164 -0.79 -4.68 23.56
CA VAL A 164 -0.28 -6.07 23.47
C VAL A 164 1.04 -6.28 24.22
N TRP A 165 1.62 -5.22 24.75
CA TRP A 165 2.85 -5.26 25.55
C TRP A 165 2.59 -5.76 26.98
N ALA A 166 3.66 -6.16 27.67
CA ALA A 166 3.59 -6.59 29.06
C ALA A 166 3.66 -5.39 30.01
N GLY A 167 3.14 -5.57 31.24
CA GLY A 167 3.11 -4.56 32.29
C GLY A 167 1.82 -3.74 32.34
N GLU A 168 0.88 -4.02 31.44
CA GLU A 168 -0.31 -3.20 31.21
C GLU A 168 -1.44 -3.57 32.17
N ASN A 169 -2.19 -2.56 32.61
CA ASN A 169 -3.28 -2.75 33.56
C ASN A 169 -4.46 -3.49 32.93
N ILE A 170 -5.21 -4.21 33.76
CA ILE A 170 -6.50 -4.76 33.38
C ILE A 170 -7.58 -3.90 34.03
N ILE A 171 -8.48 -3.33 33.23
CA ILE A 171 -9.48 -2.35 33.68
C ILE A 171 -10.88 -2.98 33.72
N MET A 172 -11.75 -2.41 34.56
CA MET A 172 -13.16 -2.78 34.68
C MET A 172 -14.01 -1.94 33.72
N GLY A 173 -14.32 -2.52 32.57
CA GLY A 173 -15.27 -2.02 31.58
C GLY A 173 -14.66 -1.14 30.49
N SER A 174 -15.02 -1.45 29.25
CA SER A 174 -14.91 -0.55 28.10
C SER A 174 -15.81 -1.08 26.97
N VAL A 175 -16.66 -0.23 26.40
CA VAL A 175 -17.48 -0.62 25.25
C VAL A 175 -16.60 -0.64 24.00
N GLY A 176 -16.57 -1.75 23.27
CA GLY A 176 -15.88 -1.86 21.97
C GLY A 176 -14.39 -2.23 22.00
N SER A 177 -13.81 -2.51 23.18
CA SER A 177 -12.40 -2.96 23.28
C SER A 177 -12.16 -4.28 22.53
N LYS A 178 -10.99 -4.36 21.87
CA LYS A 178 -10.49 -5.55 21.16
C LYS A 178 -9.87 -6.59 22.09
N SER A 179 -9.61 -6.23 23.34
CA SER A 179 -8.90 -7.05 24.33
C SER A 179 -9.81 -7.61 25.44
N LYS A 180 -11.14 -7.64 25.22
CA LYS A 180 -12.12 -8.11 26.22
C LYS A 180 -12.20 -9.63 26.42
N GLY A 181 -11.65 -10.41 25.50
CA GLY A 181 -11.73 -11.86 25.55
C GLY A 181 -10.46 -12.55 26.00
N PHE A 182 -10.65 -13.68 26.68
CA PHE A 182 -9.61 -14.41 27.38
C PHE A 182 -9.71 -15.91 27.09
N LEU A 183 -8.55 -16.56 26.97
CA LEU A 183 -8.39 -17.98 26.70
C LEU A 183 -7.95 -18.70 27.97
N PHE A 184 -8.72 -19.70 28.38
CA PHE A 184 -8.45 -20.53 29.55
C PHE A 184 -7.75 -21.80 29.08
N ILE A 185 -6.45 -21.89 29.32
CA ILE A 185 -5.61 -22.99 28.83
C ILE A 185 -5.04 -23.74 30.03
N ARG A 186 -5.27 -25.06 30.10
CA ARG A 186 -4.69 -25.86 31.19
C ARG A 186 -3.17 -25.84 31.10
N PRO A 187 -2.44 -25.86 32.24
CA PRO A 187 -0.98 -25.85 32.22
C PRO A 187 -0.35 -26.94 31.35
N GLY A 188 -0.94 -28.13 31.26
CA GLY A 188 -0.44 -29.22 30.43
C GLY A 188 -0.69 -29.06 28.92
N ASP A 189 -1.65 -28.21 28.53
CA ASP A 189 -2.01 -27.96 27.13
C ASP A 189 -1.26 -26.76 26.53
N TYR A 190 -0.60 -25.96 27.39
CA TYR A 190 0.15 -24.78 26.97
C TYR A 190 1.62 -25.11 26.67
N VAL A 191 2.02 -24.85 25.44
CA VAL A 191 3.40 -24.95 24.95
C VAL A 191 3.92 -23.52 24.72
N PRO A 192 4.75 -22.97 25.63
CA PRO A 192 5.26 -21.62 25.49
C PRO A 192 6.26 -21.52 24.33
N THR A 193 6.29 -20.35 23.70
CA THR A 193 7.41 -20.03 22.80
C THR A 193 8.72 -19.92 23.58
N THR A 194 9.82 -20.34 22.96
CA THR A 194 11.19 -20.31 23.51
C THR A 194 12.16 -19.56 22.62
N GLY A 195 11.72 -19.13 21.44
CA GLY A 195 12.53 -18.37 20.51
C GLY A 195 11.75 -17.94 19.26
N VAL A 196 12.28 -16.92 18.61
CA VAL A 196 11.89 -16.48 17.27
C VAL A 196 13.15 -16.15 16.48
N SER A 197 13.16 -16.43 15.18
CA SER A 197 14.21 -15.99 14.27
C SER A 197 13.62 -15.39 13.00
N LEU A 198 14.32 -14.39 12.45
CA LEU A 198 13.97 -13.67 11.23
C LEU A 198 15.09 -13.81 10.20
N GLN A 199 14.76 -13.64 8.91
CA GLN A 199 15.76 -13.45 7.86
C GLN A 199 16.57 -12.18 8.15
N ASN A 200 17.91 -12.28 8.11
CA ASN A 200 18.80 -11.16 8.39
C ASN A 200 19.98 -11.14 7.41
N PRO A 201 20.26 -10.01 6.76
CA PRO A 201 19.42 -8.79 6.63
C PRO A 201 18.26 -8.98 5.64
N ILE A 202 17.40 -7.95 5.54
CA ILE A 202 16.35 -7.83 4.52
C ILE A 202 16.67 -6.60 3.66
N TYR A 203 16.63 -6.75 2.34
CA TYR A 203 16.92 -5.68 1.39
C TYR A 203 15.72 -5.35 0.51
N LEU A 204 15.24 -4.11 0.55
CA LEU A 204 14.07 -3.64 -0.20
C LEU A 204 14.45 -2.57 -1.22
N LEU A 205 13.67 -2.47 -2.29
CA LEU A 205 13.52 -1.23 -3.05
C LEU A 205 12.53 -0.32 -2.31
N LYS A 206 12.58 1.00 -2.55
CA LYS A 206 11.54 1.92 -2.12
C LYS A 206 10.20 1.49 -2.73
N ASN A 207 9.13 1.55 -1.94
CA ASN A 207 7.80 0.99 -2.23
C ASN A 207 7.77 -0.53 -2.48
N GLY A 208 8.91 -1.22 -2.33
CA GLY A 208 9.02 -2.66 -2.49
C GLY A 208 8.48 -3.41 -1.26
N ASN A 209 7.82 -4.54 -1.52
CA ASN A 209 7.20 -5.39 -0.50
C ASN A 209 8.01 -6.66 -0.23
N TYR A 210 8.09 -7.05 1.04
CA TYR A 210 8.65 -8.33 1.48
C TYR A 210 7.72 -9.00 2.50
N ILE A 211 7.42 -10.29 2.29
CA ILE A 211 6.63 -11.08 3.24
C ILE A 211 7.56 -11.59 4.33
N CYS A 212 7.52 -10.97 5.50
CA CYS A 212 8.34 -11.33 6.64
C CYS A 212 7.66 -12.44 7.45
N MET A 213 8.21 -13.66 7.40
CA MET A 213 7.69 -14.85 8.10
C MET A 213 8.59 -15.24 9.29
N PRO A 214 8.20 -14.97 10.54
CA PRO A 214 8.99 -15.35 11.70
C PRO A 214 8.97 -16.87 11.92
N GLN A 215 10.15 -17.44 12.18
CA GLN A 215 10.26 -18.84 12.57
C GLN A 215 10.15 -18.95 14.08
N ILE A 216 9.09 -19.59 14.58
CA ILE A 216 8.79 -19.71 16.01
C ILE A 216 9.28 -21.06 16.54
N THR A 217 9.95 -21.02 17.70
CA THR A 217 10.43 -22.21 18.40
C THR A 217 9.66 -22.40 19.72
N PRO A 218 9.17 -23.63 20.04
CA PRO A 218 9.08 -24.77 19.14
C PRO A 218 7.98 -24.58 18.07
N SER A 219 8.02 -25.37 17.01
CA SER A 219 7.04 -25.28 15.90
C SER A 219 5.60 -25.63 16.32
N ASN A 220 5.43 -26.32 17.45
CA ASN A 220 4.16 -26.66 18.07
C ASN A 220 3.75 -25.73 19.22
N ALA A 221 4.35 -24.54 19.36
CA ALA A 221 3.94 -23.55 20.34
C ALA A 221 2.44 -23.22 20.23
N THR A 222 1.77 -22.93 21.34
CA THR A 222 0.30 -22.77 21.37
C THR A 222 -0.19 -21.59 20.53
N PHE A 223 0.42 -20.41 20.66
CA PHE A 223 -0.09 -19.20 20.01
C PHE A 223 0.53 -18.90 18.65
N ARG A 224 1.83 -19.16 18.44
CA ARG A 224 2.57 -18.84 17.20
C ARG A 224 2.24 -17.45 16.65
N ARG A 225 2.24 -16.44 17.54
CA ARG A 225 1.97 -15.04 17.22
C ARG A 225 3.15 -14.17 17.65
N VAL A 226 3.29 -13.03 16.96
CA VAL A 226 4.34 -12.05 17.24
C VAL A 226 3.79 -10.65 17.37
N ILE A 227 4.53 -9.81 18.08
CA ILE A 227 4.37 -8.35 18.09
C ILE A 227 5.54 -7.79 17.29
N TRP A 228 5.26 -6.88 16.36
CA TRP A 228 6.28 -6.20 15.57
C TRP A 228 6.64 -4.85 16.16
N SER A 229 7.91 -4.50 16.04
CA SER A 229 8.45 -3.18 16.36
C SER A 229 9.55 -2.82 15.37
N TRP A 230 9.68 -1.55 15.03
CA TRP A 230 10.73 -1.03 14.17
C TRP A 230 11.12 0.40 14.57
N GLU A 231 12.40 0.72 14.40
CA GLU A 231 13.00 2.01 14.79
C GLU A 231 14.08 2.39 13.78
N GLY A 232 14.10 3.66 13.36
CA GLY A 232 15.16 4.20 12.50
C GLY A 232 16.52 4.16 13.20
N ARG A 233 17.60 3.91 12.46
CA ARG A 233 18.98 4.00 13.00
C ARG A 233 19.51 5.42 13.11
N SER A 234 18.96 6.35 12.33
CA SER A 234 19.29 7.76 12.35
C SER A 234 18.39 8.49 13.36
N SER A 235 18.85 9.62 13.89
CA SER A 235 18.16 10.43 14.90
C SER A 235 16.88 11.13 14.41
N GLY A 236 16.40 10.80 13.20
CA GLY A 236 15.16 11.30 12.63
C GLY A 236 13.99 10.42 13.04
N SER A 237 12.85 11.02 13.35
CA SER A 237 11.62 10.34 13.76
C SER A 237 10.93 9.55 12.63
N GLU A 238 11.46 9.58 11.40
CA GLU A 238 10.88 8.88 10.26
C GLU A 238 11.42 7.45 10.16
N THR A 239 10.52 6.48 10.06
CA THR A 239 10.89 5.07 9.87
C THR A 239 10.96 4.74 8.39
N ASP A 240 12.01 4.05 7.96
CA ASP A 240 12.23 3.73 6.54
C ASP A 240 11.25 2.68 5.99
N ILE A 241 10.45 2.06 6.86
CA ILE A 241 9.53 0.98 6.53
C ILE A 241 8.15 1.21 7.14
N THR A 242 7.16 0.52 6.59
CA THR A 242 5.83 0.35 7.17
C THR A 242 5.37 -1.12 7.07
N MET A 243 4.30 -1.46 7.78
CA MET A 243 3.68 -2.78 7.74
C MET A 243 2.19 -2.68 7.44
N GLN A 244 1.72 -3.44 6.45
CA GLN A 244 0.30 -3.48 6.11
C GLN A 244 -0.52 -4.21 7.17
N ASN A 245 -1.73 -3.70 7.46
CA ASN A 245 -2.70 -4.31 8.38
C ASN A 245 -2.17 -4.55 9.81
N TYR A 246 -1.20 -3.74 10.26
CA TYR A 246 -0.64 -3.82 11.60
C TYR A 246 -0.74 -2.48 12.32
N ALA A 247 -1.49 -2.44 13.43
CA ALA A 247 -1.53 -1.27 14.29
C ALA A 247 -0.50 -1.45 15.42
N TRP A 248 0.51 -0.56 15.43
CA TRP A 248 1.58 -0.60 16.42
C TRP A 248 1.04 -0.63 17.85
N GLY A 249 1.61 -1.52 18.66
CA GLY A 249 1.32 -1.60 20.10
C GLY A 249 -0.04 -2.17 20.49
N THR A 250 -0.95 -2.42 19.54
CA THR A 250 -2.30 -2.93 19.82
C THR A 250 -2.65 -4.21 19.03
N SER A 251 -1.82 -4.58 18.07
CA SER A 251 -2.03 -5.77 17.22
C SER A 251 -0.94 -6.81 17.43
N THR A 252 -1.29 -8.08 17.28
CA THR A 252 -0.35 -9.18 17.07
C THR A 252 -0.53 -9.75 15.67
N ALA A 253 0.53 -10.30 15.10
CA ALA A 253 0.54 -10.94 13.79
C ALA A 253 0.73 -12.46 13.91
N SER A 254 0.20 -13.20 12.94
CA SER A 254 0.44 -14.64 12.79
C SER A 254 1.87 -14.91 12.32
N TYR A 255 2.42 -16.07 12.69
CA TYR A 255 3.69 -16.58 12.17
C TYR A 255 3.71 -16.78 10.64
N THR A 256 2.53 -16.84 9.99
CA THR A 256 2.38 -16.98 8.54
C THR A 256 2.86 -15.74 7.76
N GLY A 257 3.14 -14.64 8.47
CA GLY A 257 3.89 -13.50 7.96
C GLY A 257 3.11 -12.20 7.89
N THR A 258 3.85 -11.11 7.66
CA THR A 258 3.33 -9.76 7.43
C THR A 258 4.07 -9.10 6.27
N ILE A 259 3.46 -8.12 5.61
CA ILE A 259 4.09 -7.39 4.50
C ILE A 259 4.82 -6.19 5.06
N VAL A 260 6.14 -6.17 4.89
CA VAL A 260 7.01 -5.01 5.13
C VAL A 260 7.17 -4.26 3.82
N THR A 261 6.93 -2.95 3.84
CA THR A 261 7.08 -2.06 2.68
C THR A 261 8.16 -1.02 2.96
N GLY A 262 9.11 -0.84 2.05
CA GLY A 262 10.10 0.24 2.13
C GLY A 262 9.48 1.59 1.75
N ILE A 263 9.83 2.66 2.45
CA ILE A 263 9.25 4.01 2.28
C ILE A 263 10.35 5.03 1.98
N ASN A 264 11.38 5.09 2.84
CA ASN A 264 12.52 6.00 2.68
C ASN A 264 13.81 5.20 2.50
N GLU A 265 14.79 5.77 1.82
CA GLU A 265 16.13 5.17 1.75
C GLU A 265 16.76 5.19 3.14
N GLY A 266 17.27 4.04 3.60
CA GLY A 266 17.87 3.96 4.93
C GLY A 266 17.98 2.54 5.47
N VAL A 267 18.44 2.44 6.71
CA VAL A 267 18.52 1.17 7.43
C VAL A 267 17.73 1.27 8.73
N THR A 268 16.68 0.48 8.84
CA THR A 268 15.79 0.41 9.99
C THR A 268 15.97 -0.91 10.73
N TRP A 269 15.88 -0.89 12.06
CA TRP A 269 15.77 -2.12 12.85
C TRP A 269 14.35 -2.65 12.79
N LEU A 270 14.19 -3.93 12.48
CA LEU A 270 12.91 -4.65 12.58
C LEU A 270 13.02 -5.73 13.67
N ARG A 271 12.06 -5.75 14.59
CA ARG A 271 12.02 -6.67 15.72
C ARG A 271 10.71 -7.43 15.75
N ALA A 272 10.79 -8.74 15.95
CA ALA A 272 9.65 -9.59 16.28
C ALA A 272 9.79 -10.06 17.72
N TYR A 273 8.72 -9.93 18.51
CA TYR A 273 8.60 -10.49 19.85
C TYR A 273 7.57 -11.61 19.83
N CYS A 274 7.88 -12.80 20.32
CA CYS A 274 6.88 -13.81 20.65
C CYS A 274 5.85 -13.19 21.59
N SER A 275 4.59 -13.20 21.20
CA SER A 275 3.56 -12.41 21.87
C SER A 275 3.31 -12.88 23.32
N ASP A 276 3.46 -14.17 23.61
CA ASP A 276 3.25 -14.77 24.92
C ASP A 276 4.44 -14.62 25.88
N THR A 277 5.67 -14.88 25.43
CA THR A 277 6.87 -14.93 26.30
C THR A 277 7.85 -13.77 26.17
N ASN A 278 7.72 -12.98 25.09
CA ASN A 278 8.60 -11.85 24.76
C ASN A 278 10.03 -12.22 24.29
N TYR A 279 10.31 -13.50 23.97
CA TYR A 279 11.51 -13.84 23.19
C TYR A 279 11.51 -13.06 21.88
N ASN A 280 12.65 -12.55 21.45
CA ASN A 280 12.69 -11.65 20.30
C ASN A 280 13.90 -11.87 19.38
N SER A 281 13.75 -11.38 18.16
CA SER A 281 14.79 -11.33 17.14
C SER A 281 14.78 -9.96 16.49
N THR A 282 15.95 -9.37 16.30
CA THR A 282 16.15 -8.07 15.64
C THR A 282 16.98 -8.25 14.37
N VAL A 283 16.55 -7.64 13.27
CA VAL A 283 17.23 -7.69 11.97
C VAL A 283 17.31 -6.31 11.34
N ASN A 284 18.22 -6.14 10.39
CA ASN A 284 18.29 -4.91 9.60
C ASN A 284 17.38 -5.03 8.38
N VAL A 285 16.61 -3.97 8.11
CA VAL A 285 15.96 -3.75 6.83
C VAL A 285 16.63 -2.57 6.16
N ASP A 286 17.28 -2.81 5.03
CA ASP A 286 17.94 -1.80 4.20
C ASP A 286 17.03 -1.49 3.01
N VAL A 287 16.59 -0.25 2.91
CA VAL A 287 15.71 0.24 1.84
C VAL A 287 16.55 1.09 0.89
N HIS A 288 16.54 0.72 -0.38
CA HIS A 288 17.23 1.44 -1.45
C HIS A 288 16.38 2.61 -1.96
N PHE A 289 17.00 3.70 -2.43
CA PHE A 289 16.27 4.84 -3.01
C PHE A 289 15.53 4.56 -4.32
N LEU A 290 15.84 3.43 -4.96
CA LEU A 290 15.22 3.05 -6.23
C LEU A 290 13.93 2.30 -5.94
N GLU A 291 12.94 2.48 -6.79
CA GLU A 291 11.63 1.87 -6.71
C GLU A 291 11.55 0.67 -7.66
N SER A 292 10.46 -0.09 -7.58
CA SER A 292 10.13 -1.05 -8.64
C SER A 292 9.55 -0.30 -9.84
N GLY A 293 9.96 -0.65 -11.05
CA GLY A 293 9.42 -0.02 -12.26
C GLY A 293 10.40 -0.13 -13.43
N PRO A 294 9.96 0.22 -14.65
CA PRO A 294 10.86 0.33 -15.78
C PRO A 294 11.69 1.60 -15.64
N TYR A 295 12.99 1.44 -15.82
CA TYR A 295 13.98 2.51 -15.78
C TYR A 295 14.64 2.71 -17.12
N LEU A 296 14.91 3.98 -17.41
CA LEU A 296 15.81 4.43 -18.45
C LEU A 296 17.11 4.89 -17.81
N PHE A 297 18.25 4.47 -18.37
CA PHE A 297 19.57 4.93 -17.94
C PHE A 297 20.16 5.84 -18.99
N LYS A 298 20.19 7.15 -18.72
CA LYS A 298 20.79 8.15 -19.62
C LYS A 298 22.21 8.44 -19.17
N ASN A 299 23.17 8.27 -20.05
CA ASN A 299 24.57 8.58 -19.78
C ASN A 299 24.75 10.10 -19.63
N ARG A 300 25.47 10.54 -18.59
CA ARG A 300 25.68 11.97 -18.30
C ARG A 300 26.50 12.66 -19.39
N GLU A 301 27.52 12.01 -19.91
CA GLU A 301 28.36 12.57 -20.96
C GLU A 301 27.64 12.60 -22.31
N SER A 302 27.23 11.43 -22.80
CA SER A 302 26.79 11.31 -24.20
C SER A 302 25.37 11.81 -24.42
N ASN A 303 24.59 11.99 -23.35
CA ASN A 303 23.14 12.25 -23.36
C ASN A 303 22.31 11.15 -24.06
N LYS A 304 22.90 9.97 -24.29
CA LYS A 304 22.27 8.79 -24.88
C LYS A 304 21.84 7.79 -23.81
N TYR A 305 20.99 6.85 -24.19
CA TYR A 305 20.37 5.88 -23.31
C TYR A 305 20.98 4.49 -23.47
N MET A 306 21.06 3.74 -22.38
CA MET A 306 21.34 2.32 -22.41
C MET A 306 20.28 1.59 -23.22
N SER A 307 20.69 0.73 -24.15
CA SER A 307 19.83 0.08 -25.12
C SER A 307 20.34 -1.32 -25.47
N VAL A 308 19.42 -2.24 -25.78
CA VAL A 308 19.78 -3.54 -26.36
C VAL A 308 19.95 -3.38 -27.87
N GLU A 309 21.13 -3.74 -28.37
CA GLU A 309 21.47 -3.60 -29.79
C GLU A 309 20.47 -4.33 -30.70
N GLY A 310 20.00 -3.61 -31.72
CA GLY A 310 19.10 -4.15 -32.73
C GLY A 310 17.78 -4.68 -32.17
N GLN A 311 17.36 -4.23 -30.99
CA GLN A 311 16.13 -4.67 -30.31
C GLN A 311 16.12 -6.19 -30.01
N SER A 312 17.30 -6.80 -30.00
CA SER A 312 17.44 -8.25 -29.94
C SER A 312 16.87 -8.83 -28.66
N THR A 313 16.23 -9.99 -28.76
CA THR A 313 15.81 -10.79 -27.60
C THR A 313 16.72 -11.99 -27.34
N ALA A 314 17.80 -12.13 -28.12
CA ALA A 314 18.73 -13.24 -28.00
C ALA A 314 19.72 -13.05 -26.84
N ALA A 315 20.08 -14.18 -26.21
CA ALA A 315 21.14 -14.20 -25.20
C ALA A 315 22.49 -13.89 -25.83
N GLY A 316 23.31 -13.11 -25.14
CA GLY A 316 24.57 -12.58 -25.63
C GLY A 316 24.45 -11.34 -26.50
N ALA A 317 23.26 -10.78 -26.71
CA ALA A 317 23.12 -9.52 -27.43
C ALA A 317 23.80 -8.37 -26.66
N GLN A 318 24.40 -7.45 -27.43
CA GLN A 318 25.20 -6.37 -26.89
C GLN A 318 24.31 -5.30 -26.24
N ILE A 319 24.80 -4.73 -25.13
CA ILE A 319 24.25 -3.50 -24.57
C ILE A 319 25.07 -2.32 -25.08
N ILE A 320 24.40 -1.31 -25.61
CA ILE A 320 24.97 -0.14 -26.28
C ILE A 320 24.36 1.16 -25.74
N GLN A 321 24.98 2.30 -26.08
CA GLN A 321 24.30 3.59 -26.02
C GLN A 321 23.54 3.86 -27.32
N GLU A 322 22.38 4.49 -27.23
CA GLU A 322 21.54 4.85 -28.37
C GLU A 322 20.76 6.14 -28.08
N SER A 323 20.44 6.91 -29.10
CA SER A 323 19.52 8.05 -28.96
C SER A 323 18.18 7.58 -28.40
N TYR A 324 17.49 8.44 -27.65
CA TYR A 324 16.19 8.09 -27.06
C TYR A 324 15.19 7.66 -28.14
N LYS A 325 14.59 6.49 -27.95
CA LYS A 325 13.51 5.94 -28.79
C LYS A 325 12.20 5.80 -28.03
N GLY A 326 12.23 5.72 -26.69
CA GLY A 326 11.02 5.54 -25.88
C GLY A 326 10.44 4.13 -25.94
N GLU A 327 11.29 3.16 -26.28
CA GLU A 327 10.88 1.81 -26.67
C GLU A 327 11.34 0.75 -25.67
N LEU A 328 10.67 -0.41 -25.67
CA LEU A 328 10.83 -1.46 -24.66
C LEU A 328 12.26 -2.00 -24.50
N TRP A 329 13.11 -1.90 -25.54
CA TRP A 329 14.50 -2.37 -25.49
C TRP A 329 15.45 -1.38 -24.82
N GLN A 330 15.01 -0.16 -24.52
CA GLN A 330 15.75 0.84 -23.71
C GLN A 330 15.31 0.82 -22.24
N GLU A 331 14.32 0.01 -21.89
CA GLU A 331 13.69 0.01 -20.57
C GLU A 331 14.10 -1.21 -19.75
N PHE A 332 14.34 -0.99 -18.45
CA PHE A 332 14.87 -2.01 -17.56
C PHE A 332 14.17 -2.05 -16.20
N TYR A 333 13.69 -3.23 -15.80
CA TYR A 333 13.21 -3.49 -14.45
C TYR A 333 14.35 -3.79 -13.49
N LEU A 334 14.23 -3.28 -12.26
CA LEU A 334 15.16 -3.56 -11.17
C LEU A 334 14.59 -4.62 -10.24
N GLN A 335 15.41 -5.60 -9.89
CA GLN A 335 15.07 -6.66 -8.95
C GLN A 335 16.14 -6.74 -7.87
N ARG A 336 15.83 -6.23 -6.67
CA ARG A 336 16.74 -6.33 -5.53
C ARG A 336 16.54 -7.66 -4.83
N ASP A 337 17.64 -8.38 -4.61
CA ASP A 337 17.65 -9.63 -3.88
C ASP A 337 17.50 -9.35 -2.37
N PHE A 338 16.42 -9.86 -1.76
CA PHE A 338 16.07 -9.57 -0.36
C PHE A 338 17.11 -10.07 0.65
N THR A 339 18.04 -10.94 0.26
CA THR A 339 19.02 -11.57 1.17
C THR A 339 20.42 -11.00 0.98
N THR A 340 20.79 -10.68 -0.26
CA THR A 340 22.16 -10.24 -0.61
C THR A 340 22.25 -8.74 -0.93
N GLY A 341 21.12 -8.09 -1.22
CA GLY A 341 21.04 -6.67 -1.51
C GLY A 341 21.46 -6.27 -2.92
N TYR A 342 22.00 -7.22 -3.70
CA TYR A 342 22.35 -6.98 -5.11
C TYR A 342 21.11 -6.82 -5.96
N ILE A 343 21.23 -5.95 -6.96
CA ILE A 343 20.20 -5.65 -7.95
C ILE A 343 20.53 -6.41 -9.23
N ARG A 344 19.51 -7.03 -9.82
CA ARG A 344 19.54 -7.51 -11.19
C ARG A 344 18.75 -6.55 -12.08
N ILE A 345 19.28 -6.26 -13.26
CA ILE A 345 18.71 -5.31 -14.21
C ILE A 345 18.16 -6.13 -15.39
N LYS A 346 16.83 -6.17 -15.52
CA LYS A 346 16.10 -6.99 -16.51
C LYS A 346 15.58 -6.09 -17.62
N ASN A 347 15.98 -6.33 -18.86
CA ASN A 347 15.40 -5.63 -20.00
C ASN A 347 13.91 -5.98 -20.17
N ARG A 348 13.08 -4.98 -20.46
CA ARG A 348 11.64 -5.14 -20.60
C ARG A 348 11.25 -5.91 -21.86
N ASN A 349 11.90 -5.63 -23.00
CA ASN A 349 11.61 -6.28 -24.27
C ASN A 349 11.99 -7.78 -24.26
N SER A 350 13.24 -8.09 -23.92
CA SER A 350 13.76 -9.46 -24.03
C SER A 350 13.46 -10.34 -22.81
N SER A 351 13.07 -9.73 -21.68
CA SER A 351 13.05 -10.38 -20.36
C SER A 351 14.39 -10.97 -19.90
N GLN A 352 15.49 -10.61 -20.55
CA GLN A 352 16.84 -11.02 -20.17
C GLN A 352 17.48 -10.02 -19.23
N TYR A 353 18.54 -10.46 -18.57
CA TYR A 353 19.27 -9.71 -17.55
C TYR A 353 20.59 -9.23 -18.09
N LEU A 354 20.93 -7.98 -17.78
CA LEU A 354 22.29 -7.48 -17.96
C LEU A 354 23.27 -8.39 -17.24
N GLY A 355 24.40 -8.66 -17.88
CA GLY A 355 25.48 -9.46 -17.34
C GLY A 355 26.82 -9.04 -17.93
N VAL A 356 27.84 -9.03 -17.08
CA VAL A 356 29.24 -8.91 -17.53
C VAL A 356 29.61 -10.19 -18.27
N GLU A 357 30.11 -10.04 -19.49
CA GLU A 357 30.52 -11.17 -20.34
C GLU A 357 31.49 -12.11 -19.59
N ASN A 358 31.18 -13.40 -19.63
CA ASN A 358 31.92 -14.47 -18.98
C ASN A 358 32.12 -14.29 -17.45
N ASN A 359 31.30 -13.46 -16.79
CA ASN A 359 31.48 -13.06 -15.39
C ASN A 359 32.89 -12.49 -15.11
N SER A 360 33.50 -11.83 -16.11
CA SER A 360 34.88 -11.35 -16.03
C SER A 360 35.02 -10.16 -15.06
N SER A 361 36.14 -10.10 -14.33
CA SER A 361 36.55 -8.92 -13.54
C SER A 361 37.42 -7.94 -14.33
N ALA A 362 37.72 -8.26 -15.60
CA ALA A 362 38.64 -7.48 -16.42
C ALA A 362 38.10 -6.08 -16.75
N HIS A 363 39.04 -5.15 -16.99
CA HIS A 363 38.72 -3.91 -17.71
C HIS A 363 38.21 -4.24 -19.11
N ASP A 364 37.23 -3.47 -19.59
CA ASP A 364 36.67 -3.55 -20.94
C ASP A 364 35.90 -4.84 -21.29
N ALA A 365 35.54 -5.65 -20.28
CA ALA A 365 34.58 -6.72 -20.45
C ALA A 365 33.21 -6.16 -20.89
N ASP A 366 32.61 -6.71 -21.93
CA ASP A 366 31.33 -6.23 -22.46
C ASP A 366 30.17 -6.48 -21.48
N ILE A 367 29.23 -5.54 -21.45
CA ILE A 367 27.92 -5.75 -20.82
C ILE A 367 26.97 -6.24 -21.92
N LYS A 368 26.37 -7.41 -21.68
CA LYS A 368 25.45 -8.09 -22.60
C LYS A 368 24.19 -8.51 -21.84
N GLN A 369 23.17 -8.97 -22.55
CA GLN A 369 22.00 -9.57 -21.91
C GLN A 369 22.04 -11.11 -21.94
N TYR A 370 21.51 -11.76 -20.91
CA TYR A 370 21.48 -13.22 -20.76
C TYR A 370 20.21 -13.68 -20.03
N ALA A 371 19.86 -14.96 -20.16
CA ALA A 371 18.86 -15.58 -19.29
C ALA A 371 19.26 -15.48 -17.80
N TYR A 372 18.28 -15.46 -16.91
CA TYR A 372 18.51 -15.40 -15.46
C TYR A 372 19.43 -16.53 -14.98
N SER A 373 20.41 -16.17 -14.15
CA SER A 373 21.26 -17.12 -13.42
C SER A 373 21.36 -16.75 -11.94
N ALA A 374 20.93 -17.67 -11.07
CA ALA A 374 21.02 -17.48 -9.62
C ALA A 374 22.48 -17.32 -9.14
N SER A 375 23.41 -18.06 -9.77
CA SER A 375 24.84 -18.03 -9.46
C SER A 375 25.65 -17.08 -10.35
N GLY A 376 25.03 -16.42 -11.32
CA GLY A 376 25.69 -15.51 -12.25
C GLY A 376 26.09 -14.21 -11.57
N ILE A 377 27.29 -14.15 -10.98
CA ILE A 377 27.79 -12.95 -10.29
C ILE A 377 27.89 -11.73 -11.23
N GLY A 378 28.12 -11.95 -12.52
CA GLY A 378 28.15 -10.87 -13.53
C GLY A 378 26.79 -10.22 -13.77
N GLN A 379 25.68 -10.85 -13.33
CA GLN A 379 24.32 -10.31 -13.41
C GLN A 379 23.89 -9.57 -12.14
N GLN A 380 24.80 -9.41 -11.17
CA GLN A 380 24.52 -8.79 -9.88
C GLN A 380 25.24 -7.45 -9.81
N PHE A 381 24.50 -6.40 -9.45
CA PHE A 381 24.99 -5.04 -9.45
C PHE A 381 24.68 -4.35 -8.12
N LYS A 382 25.54 -3.42 -7.70
CA LYS A 382 25.18 -2.35 -6.77
C LYS A 382 24.88 -1.09 -7.58
N ILE A 383 23.91 -0.30 -7.13
CA ILE A 383 23.61 1.00 -7.73
C ILE A 383 23.72 2.02 -6.61
N GLU A 384 24.55 3.03 -6.77
CA GLU A 384 24.85 3.99 -5.70
C GLU A 384 24.78 5.40 -6.24
N ARG A 385 24.27 6.36 -5.45
CA ARG A 385 24.34 7.78 -5.78
C ARG A 385 25.78 8.28 -5.77
N ILE A 386 26.10 9.20 -6.66
CA ILE A 386 27.35 9.94 -6.62
C ILE A 386 27.16 11.13 -5.67
N SER A 387 28.07 11.28 -4.72
CA SER A 387 27.98 12.33 -3.68
C SER A 387 27.92 13.72 -4.31
N GLY A 388 26.87 14.49 -3.98
CA GLY A 388 26.71 15.88 -4.44
C GLY A 388 26.14 16.05 -5.85
N GLY A 389 25.60 14.99 -6.47
CA GLY A 389 24.96 15.07 -7.78
C GLY A 389 23.73 14.16 -7.92
N ASP A 390 23.01 14.32 -9.03
CA ASP A 390 21.78 13.58 -9.37
C ASP A 390 22.04 12.30 -10.17
N THR A 391 23.31 11.90 -10.31
CA THR A 391 23.73 10.72 -11.04
C THR A 391 24.02 9.53 -10.13
N ILE A 392 23.94 8.35 -10.72
CA ILE A 392 24.27 7.08 -10.11
C ILE A 392 25.49 6.46 -10.79
N LYS A 393 26.14 5.57 -10.06
CA LYS A 393 27.07 4.57 -10.60
C LYS A 393 26.46 3.18 -10.48
N ILE A 394 26.70 2.36 -11.49
CA ILE A 394 26.28 0.95 -11.50
C ILE A 394 27.56 0.12 -11.42
N ILE A 395 27.67 -0.70 -10.37
CA ILE A 395 28.88 -1.43 -10.01
C ILE A 395 28.58 -2.93 -10.18
N PRO A 396 29.14 -3.61 -11.18
CA PRO A 396 29.01 -5.05 -11.29
C PRO A 396 29.74 -5.74 -10.13
N ARG A 397 29.13 -6.78 -9.56
CA ARG A 397 29.72 -7.56 -8.46
C ARG A 397 31.08 -8.16 -8.84
N THR A 398 31.30 -8.47 -10.12
CA THR A 398 32.56 -8.96 -10.68
C THR A 398 33.72 -7.96 -10.58
N GLY A 399 33.43 -6.67 -10.50
CA GLY A 399 34.43 -5.62 -10.39
C GLY A 399 34.36 -4.79 -9.10
N GLU A 400 33.46 -5.16 -8.19
CA GLU A 400 33.35 -4.59 -6.85
C GLU A 400 34.64 -4.84 -6.05
N GLY A 401 35.14 -3.82 -5.35
CA GLY A 401 36.33 -3.93 -4.48
C GLY A 401 37.67 -4.07 -5.19
N GLN A 402 37.70 -4.07 -6.53
CA GLN A 402 38.95 -4.01 -7.31
C GLN A 402 39.66 -2.67 -7.11
N THR A 403 40.97 -2.62 -7.41
CA THR A 403 41.75 -1.37 -7.41
C THR A 403 42.30 -1.08 -8.81
N PRO A 404 41.69 -0.15 -9.56
CA PRO A 404 40.49 0.63 -9.21
C PRO A 404 39.20 -0.20 -9.36
N GLN A 405 38.13 0.24 -8.69
CA GLN A 405 36.82 -0.42 -8.75
C GLN A 405 36.29 -0.41 -10.19
N ARG A 406 35.48 -1.40 -10.59
CA ARG A 406 34.83 -1.37 -11.91
C ARG A 406 33.39 -0.89 -11.86
N VAL A 407 32.98 -0.21 -12.92
CA VAL A 407 31.63 0.36 -13.11
C VAL A 407 31.13 0.12 -14.54
N VAL A 408 29.81 0.12 -14.71
CA VAL A 408 29.17 0.10 -16.03
C VAL A 408 29.37 1.47 -16.68
N CYS A 409 30.05 1.49 -17.82
CA CYS A 409 30.53 2.69 -18.46
C CYS A 409 30.40 2.56 -19.98
N VAL A 410 30.07 3.66 -20.66
CA VAL A 410 30.13 3.72 -22.13
C VAL A 410 31.59 3.57 -22.57
N ALA A 411 31.85 2.68 -23.52
CA ALA A 411 33.20 2.45 -24.06
C ALA A 411 33.80 3.71 -24.68
N ASN A 412 35.11 3.70 -24.91
CA ASN A 412 35.77 4.79 -25.65
C ASN A 412 35.21 4.91 -27.06
N TYR A 413 34.89 6.13 -27.47
CA TYR A 413 34.42 6.46 -28.81
C TYR A 413 35.13 7.70 -29.35
N ILE A 414 35.32 7.74 -30.67
CA ILE A 414 35.87 8.90 -31.37
C ILE A 414 34.76 9.92 -31.69
N ALA A 415 33.53 9.43 -31.89
CA ALA A 415 32.35 10.25 -32.13
C ALA A 415 31.18 9.76 -31.27
N ASN A 416 30.36 10.68 -30.76
CA ASN A 416 29.19 10.36 -29.95
C ASN A 416 28.03 9.83 -30.82
N THR A 417 28.16 8.58 -31.28
CA THR A 417 27.17 7.90 -32.13
C THR A 417 26.38 6.85 -31.36
N ASP A 418 25.25 6.46 -31.94
CA ASP A 418 24.51 5.28 -31.50
C ASP A 418 25.34 4.02 -31.79
N GLY A 419 25.16 2.97 -30.99
CA GLY A 419 25.86 1.68 -31.15
C GLY A 419 27.17 1.54 -30.37
N VAL A 420 27.63 2.57 -29.63
CA VAL A 420 28.83 2.40 -28.79
C VAL A 420 28.53 1.46 -27.63
N HIS A 421 29.36 0.45 -27.44
CA HIS A 421 29.17 -0.57 -26.42
C HIS A 421 29.21 0.00 -25.01
N ILE A 422 28.46 -0.64 -24.12
CA ILE A 422 28.55 -0.43 -22.68
C ILE A 422 29.37 -1.58 -22.08
N LYS A 423 30.35 -1.24 -21.24
CA LYS A 423 31.38 -2.14 -20.72
C LYS A 423 31.55 -1.99 -19.21
N GLN A 424 32.17 -2.99 -18.58
CA GLN A 424 32.72 -2.88 -17.25
C GLN A 424 34.12 -2.23 -17.33
N ARG A 425 34.32 -1.04 -16.77
CA ARG A 425 35.58 -0.27 -16.87
C ARG A 425 36.05 0.26 -15.52
N ASP A 426 37.32 0.65 -15.44
CA ASP A 426 37.95 1.27 -14.27
C ASP A 426 37.22 2.56 -13.90
N PHE A 427 36.77 2.68 -12.65
CA PHE A 427 36.19 3.91 -12.11
C PHE A 427 37.26 4.99 -11.98
N GLY A 428 36.96 6.21 -12.42
CA GLY A 428 37.90 7.32 -12.35
C GLY A 428 39.19 7.11 -13.14
N ALA A 429 39.19 6.18 -14.11
CA ALA A 429 40.19 6.26 -15.18
C ALA A 429 40.14 7.71 -15.69
N ASN A 430 41.28 8.41 -15.71
CA ASN A 430 41.39 9.80 -16.17
C ASN A 430 41.13 9.88 -17.70
N ASP A 431 39.96 9.42 -18.13
CA ASP A 431 39.48 9.41 -19.50
C ASP A 431 38.44 10.52 -19.74
N GLY A 432 38.24 11.42 -18.76
CA GLY A 432 37.85 12.82 -18.97
C GLY A 432 36.38 13.12 -19.22
N TYR A 433 35.50 12.13 -19.17
CA TYR A 433 34.13 12.26 -19.64
C TYR A 433 33.23 11.40 -18.74
N TYR A 434 32.17 11.97 -18.15
CA TYR A 434 31.26 11.37 -17.15
C TYR A 434 30.47 10.15 -17.66
N ARG A 435 31.13 9.22 -18.35
CA ARG A 435 30.60 8.08 -19.09
C ARG A 435 30.30 6.89 -18.19
N ASP A 436 30.84 6.90 -16.98
CA ASP A 436 30.53 6.00 -15.88
C ASP A 436 29.38 6.50 -15.00
N GLU A 437 28.87 7.70 -15.27
CA GLU A 437 27.74 8.28 -14.57
C GLU A 437 26.44 8.20 -15.38
N TRP A 438 25.37 7.81 -14.70
CA TRP A 438 24.05 7.64 -15.32
C TRP A 438 23.00 8.45 -14.57
N TYR A 439 22.15 9.17 -15.29
CA TYR A 439 20.84 9.54 -14.78
C TYR A 439 19.91 8.34 -14.88
N VAL A 440 19.10 8.15 -13.84
CA VAL A 440 18.13 7.06 -13.75
C VAL A 440 16.73 7.66 -13.71
N TYR A 441 15.93 7.37 -14.73
CA TYR A 441 14.57 7.89 -14.84
C TYR A 441 13.58 6.73 -14.73
N SER A 442 12.67 6.80 -13.77
CA SER A 442 11.53 5.89 -13.70
C SER A 442 10.45 6.34 -14.70
N LYS A 443 10.00 5.43 -15.55
CA LYS A 443 8.90 5.68 -16.48
C LYS A 443 7.57 5.37 -15.80
N ILE A 444 6.60 6.26 -15.95
CA ILE A 444 5.20 5.99 -15.56
C ILE A 444 4.50 5.40 -16.78
N GLU A 445 3.90 4.23 -16.62
CA GLU A 445 3.23 3.56 -17.73
C GLU A 445 1.99 4.33 -18.18
N PRO A 446 1.83 4.54 -19.50
CA PRO A 446 0.60 5.08 -20.07
C PRO A 446 -0.55 4.07 -19.98
N SER A 447 -1.80 4.55 -19.95
CA SER A 447 -3.01 3.72 -20.05
C SER A 447 -3.30 3.22 -21.47
N GLY A 448 -2.72 3.89 -22.48
CA GLY A 448 -2.98 3.66 -23.90
C GLY A 448 -4.06 4.58 -24.50
N ASP A 449 -4.71 5.40 -23.68
CA ASP A 449 -5.70 6.41 -24.12
C ASP A 449 -5.17 7.85 -24.02
N GLU A 450 -3.85 8.02 -23.81
CA GLU A 450 -3.17 9.32 -23.82
C GLU A 450 -3.37 10.05 -25.15
N ILE A 451 -3.42 11.38 -25.07
CA ILE A 451 -3.48 12.22 -26.27
C ILE A 451 -2.07 12.39 -26.84
N ASP A 452 -1.95 12.12 -28.14
CA ASP A 452 -0.72 12.30 -28.90
C ASP A 452 -0.02 13.63 -28.59
N TYR A 453 1.29 13.55 -28.34
CA TYR A 453 2.14 14.71 -28.21
C TYR A 453 2.36 15.34 -29.59
N ASN A 454 1.56 16.35 -29.91
CA ASN A 454 1.66 17.07 -31.17
C ASN A 454 1.80 18.58 -30.96
N PRO A 455 3.02 19.11 -30.76
CA PRO A 455 3.24 20.55 -30.56
C PRO A 455 2.75 21.41 -31.73
N SER A 456 2.73 20.88 -32.96
CA SER A 456 2.41 21.67 -34.15
C SER A 456 1.00 22.27 -34.12
N ILE A 457 0.02 21.54 -33.57
CA ILE A 457 -1.37 22.01 -33.46
C ILE A 457 -1.59 22.97 -32.28
N TRP A 458 -0.66 23.00 -31.33
CA TRP A 458 -0.72 23.88 -30.16
C TRP A 458 0.10 25.16 -30.34
N ASN A 459 1.18 25.10 -31.11
CA ASN A 459 2.14 26.19 -31.27
C ASN A 459 1.78 27.17 -32.39
N ILE A 460 0.60 27.01 -33.02
CA ILE A 460 0.01 28.04 -33.89
C ILE A 460 -0.43 29.24 -33.05
N ASN A 461 -0.21 30.47 -33.52
CA ASN A 461 -0.43 31.68 -32.71
C ASN A 461 -1.87 31.80 -32.17
N SER A 462 -2.88 31.41 -32.96
CA SER A 462 -4.29 31.45 -32.55
C SER A 462 -4.63 30.55 -31.35
N VAL A 463 -3.90 29.45 -31.18
CA VAL A 463 -4.07 28.53 -30.04
C VAL A 463 -3.08 28.89 -28.94
N LYS A 464 -1.80 29.06 -29.30
CA LYS A 464 -0.69 29.30 -28.39
C LYS A 464 -0.92 30.47 -27.45
N LEU A 465 -1.42 31.60 -27.97
CA LEU A 465 -1.65 32.82 -27.19
C LEU A 465 -2.95 32.82 -26.39
N ASN A 466 -3.88 31.90 -26.71
CA ASN A 466 -5.21 31.81 -26.09
C ASN A 466 -5.38 30.60 -25.18
N THR A 467 -4.30 29.90 -24.83
CA THR A 467 -4.34 28.70 -23.97
C THR A 467 -3.19 28.70 -22.97
N ASN A 468 -3.32 27.94 -21.89
CA ASN A 468 -2.30 27.79 -20.84
C ASN A 468 -2.09 26.30 -20.45
N CYS A 469 -1.40 26.04 -19.34
CA CYS A 469 -1.14 24.69 -18.84
C CYS A 469 -2.43 23.92 -18.50
N TYR A 470 -3.43 24.58 -17.92
CA TYR A 470 -4.71 23.94 -17.59
C TYR A 470 -5.50 23.60 -18.86
N SER A 471 -5.60 24.53 -19.82
CA SER A 471 -6.21 24.25 -21.13
C SER A 471 -5.50 23.10 -21.84
N TYR A 472 -4.16 23.06 -21.82
CA TYR A 472 -3.38 21.99 -22.43
C TYR A 472 -3.64 20.62 -21.77
N ALA A 473 -3.64 20.60 -20.44
CA ALA A 473 -3.87 19.40 -19.65
C ALA A 473 -5.27 18.80 -19.90
N MET A 474 -6.28 19.62 -20.16
CA MET A 474 -7.65 19.19 -20.47
C MET A 474 -7.95 19.07 -21.97
N ASN A 475 -6.94 19.24 -22.84
CA ASN A 475 -7.10 19.22 -24.30
C ASN A 475 -8.08 20.26 -24.86
N ASN A 476 -8.03 21.48 -24.32
CA ASN A 476 -8.77 22.65 -24.77
C ASN A 476 -7.86 23.63 -25.54
N GLN A 477 -8.12 23.82 -26.82
CA GLN A 477 -7.38 24.72 -27.73
C GLN A 477 -8.06 26.08 -27.94
N GLN A 478 -9.26 26.30 -27.38
CA GLN A 478 -10.09 27.46 -27.71
C GLN A 478 -9.85 28.67 -26.80
N TYR A 479 -9.60 28.44 -25.50
CA TYR A 479 -9.47 29.52 -24.53
C TYR A 479 -8.68 29.11 -23.28
N VAL A 480 -8.27 30.10 -22.50
CA VAL A 480 -7.53 29.95 -21.24
C VAL A 480 -8.48 29.44 -20.15
N MET A 481 -8.11 28.35 -19.49
CA MET A 481 -8.81 27.86 -18.30
C MET A 481 -8.12 28.37 -17.03
N GLN A 482 -8.91 28.70 -16.01
CA GLN A 482 -8.44 29.05 -14.67
C GLN A 482 -9.28 28.26 -13.67
N PRO A 483 -8.70 27.73 -12.58
CA PRO A 483 -9.50 27.01 -11.60
C PRO A 483 -10.61 27.89 -11.03
N GLY A 484 -11.82 27.35 -10.98
CA GLY A 484 -13.05 28.04 -10.56
C GLY A 484 -13.77 28.82 -11.67
N MET A 485 -13.19 28.93 -12.86
CA MET A 485 -13.75 29.75 -13.94
C MET A 485 -15.12 29.24 -14.40
N HIS A 486 -15.29 27.93 -14.52
CA HIS A 486 -16.49 27.32 -15.10
C HIS A 486 -17.55 26.99 -14.07
N SER A 487 -17.13 26.79 -12.83
CA SER A 487 -18.03 26.71 -11.67
C SER A 487 -18.56 28.07 -11.20
N GLY A 488 -18.14 29.18 -11.82
CA GLY A 488 -18.59 30.53 -11.50
C GLY A 488 -18.02 31.08 -10.19
N ARG A 489 -16.92 30.50 -9.69
CA ARG A 489 -16.25 30.88 -8.45
C ARG A 489 -15.20 31.95 -8.74
N SER A 490 -15.65 33.20 -8.77
CA SER A 490 -14.81 34.38 -9.05
C SER A 490 -13.83 34.76 -7.94
N GLU A 491 -13.78 34.01 -6.84
CA GLU A 491 -12.88 34.22 -5.70
C GLU A 491 -11.44 33.71 -5.94
N TRP A 492 -11.13 33.26 -7.16
CA TRP A 492 -9.77 32.86 -7.54
C TRP A 492 -8.77 33.98 -7.25
N ASN A 493 -7.85 33.73 -6.32
CA ASN A 493 -6.83 34.68 -5.91
C ASN A 493 -5.50 33.95 -5.71
N TYR A 494 -4.47 34.39 -6.44
CA TYR A 494 -3.11 33.86 -6.32
C TYR A 494 -2.54 33.93 -4.89
N ALA A 495 -3.00 34.88 -4.06
CA ALA A 495 -2.62 34.97 -2.65
C ALA A 495 -3.10 33.78 -1.79
N ASN A 496 -4.14 33.05 -2.21
CA ASN A 496 -4.70 31.90 -1.49
C ASN A 496 -4.05 30.55 -1.90
N ILE A 497 -3.15 30.56 -2.89
CA ILE A 497 -2.50 29.38 -3.50
C ILE A 497 -1.41 28.76 -2.58
N THR A 498 -1.34 29.14 -1.29
CA THR A 498 -0.51 28.43 -0.30
C THR A 498 -1.18 27.16 0.25
N ASN A 499 -2.49 26.97 -0.01
CA ASN A 499 -3.26 25.82 0.45
C ASN A 499 -3.58 24.87 -0.73
N ILE A 500 -2.97 23.67 -0.72
CA ILE A 500 -3.18 22.64 -1.75
C ILE A 500 -4.67 22.29 -1.91
N ASN A 501 -5.44 22.24 -0.81
CA ASN A 501 -6.85 21.88 -0.85
C ASN A 501 -7.69 22.92 -1.58
N PHE A 502 -7.33 24.20 -1.48
CA PHE A 502 -8.04 25.28 -2.16
C PHE A 502 -7.94 25.13 -3.69
N LEU A 503 -6.76 24.81 -4.21
CA LEU A 503 -6.56 24.58 -5.64
C LEU A 503 -7.33 23.34 -6.12
N LYS A 504 -7.25 22.21 -5.39
CA LYS A 504 -7.95 20.98 -5.75
C LYS A 504 -9.46 21.19 -5.82
N GLU A 505 -10.05 21.82 -4.81
CA GLU A 505 -11.50 22.05 -4.71
C GLU A 505 -12.03 22.89 -5.89
N TYR A 506 -11.27 23.90 -6.35
CA TYR A 506 -11.67 24.72 -7.50
C TYR A 506 -11.62 23.95 -8.83
N ILE A 507 -10.66 23.04 -8.98
CA ILE A 507 -10.59 22.16 -10.15
C ILE A 507 -11.71 21.13 -10.10
N GLU A 508 -12.01 20.57 -8.92
CA GLU A 508 -13.12 19.65 -8.70
C GLU A 508 -14.46 20.30 -9.09
N TRP A 509 -14.72 21.53 -8.68
CA TRP A 509 -15.93 22.25 -9.09
C TRP A 509 -15.99 22.53 -10.59
N ASP A 510 -14.87 22.88 -11.23
CA ASP A 510 -14.83 23.01 -12.68
C ASP A 510 -15.09 21.65 -13.35
N SER A 511 -14.59 20.55 -12.76
CA SER A 511 -14.82 19.20 -13.24
C SER A 511 -16.30 18.81 -13.19
N GLU A 512 -17.01 19.21 -12.13
CA GLU A 512 -18.47 19.05 -12.02
C GLU A 512 -19.20 19.93 -13.03
N ALA A 513 -18.81 21.21 -13.16
CA ALA A 513 -19.46 22.17 -14.04
C ALA A 513 -19.28 21.84 -15.53
N MET A 514 -18.12 21.28 -15.90
CA MET A 514 -17.76 20.92 -17.27
C MET A 514 -17.92 19.42 -17.54
N ASN A 515 -18.28 18.63 -16.52
CA ASN A 515 -18.45 17.18 -16.57
C ASN A 515 -17.22 16.43 -17.13
N PHE A 516 -16.01 16.81 -16.69
CA PHE A 516 -14.80 16.01 -16.92
C PHE A 516 -14.42 15.24 -15.64
N THR A 517 -13.75 14.10 -15.80
CA THR A 517 -13.21 13.37 -14.65
C THR A 517 -12.02 14.12 -14.08
N PHE A 518 -11.99 14.33 -12.76
CA PHE A 518 -10.80 14.76 -12.03
C PHE A 518 -10.72 13.95 -10.74
N GLU A 519 -9.89 12.91 -10.74
CA GLU A 519 -9.77 12.00 -9.59
C GLU A 519 -8.29 11.80 -9.28
N GLU A 520 -7.93 11.99 -8.01
CA GLU A 520 -6.57 11.74 -7.52
C GLU A 520 -6.25 10.25 -7.59
N ILE A 521 -5.10 9.93 -8.18
CA ILE A 521 -4.61 8.56 -8.33
C ILE A 521 -3.14 8.47 -7.92
N GLY A 522 -2.72 7.25 -7.58
CA GLY A 522 -1.34 6.93 -7.32
C GLY A 522 -0.43 7.12 -8.55
N ARG A 523 0.87 7.29 -8.28
CA ARG A 523 1.92 7.40 -9.29
C ARG A 523 1.85 6.27 -10.32
N ASP A 524 1.69 5.04 -9.84
CA ASP A 524 1.73 3.82 -10.66
C ASP A 524 0.34 3.26 -10.99
N ASP A 525 -0.74 3.95 -10.60
CA ASP A 525 -2.10 3.55 -10.96
C ASP A 525 -2.32 3.71 -12.47
N THR A 526 -2.90 2.69 -13.10
CA THR A 526 -3.27 2.75 -14.52
C THR A 526 -4.59 3.50 -14.68
N CYS A 527 -4.63 4.51 -15.56
CA CYS A 527 -5.86 5.21 -15.86
C CYS A 527 -6.87 4.29 -16.55
N THR A 528 -8.15 4.44 -16.22
CA THR A 528 -9.25 3.70 -16.85
C THR A 528 -9.42 4.10 -18.32
N GLN A 529 -10.02 3.24 -19.13
CA GLN A 529 -10.19 3.48 -20.56
C GLN A 529 -10.91 4.83 -20.83
N GLY A 530 -10.37 5.63 -21.75
CA GLY A 530 -10.83 6.98 -22.09
C GLY A 530 -10.32 8.09 -21.16
N THR A 531 -9.45 7.76 -20.21
CA THR A 531 -8.79 8.72 -19.32
C THR A 531 -7.27 8.62 -19.42
N TYR A 532 -6.60 9.74 -19.16
CA TYR A 532 -5.13 9.83 -19.14
C TYR A 532 -4.66 10.57 -17.89
N LYS A 533 -3.36 10.45 -17.60
CA LYS A 533 -2.77 11.03 -16.40
C LYS A 533 -2.31 12.47 -16.63
N ILE A 534 -2.56 13.31 -15.63
CA ILE A 534 -1.95 14.63 -15.48
C ILE A 534 -1.24 14.71 -14.12
N ALA A 535 -0.29 15.64 -13.98
CA ALA A 535 0.35 15.93 -12.71
C ALA A 535 0.19 17.41 -12.39
N LEU A 536 -0.11 17.70 -11.13
CA LEU A 536 -0.31 19.06 -10.63
C LEU A 536 0.84 19.46 -9.70
N VAL A 537 1.39 20.64 -9.92
CA VAL A 537 2.48 21.22 -9.13
C VAL A 537 2.19 22.66 -8.76
N LEU A 538 2.89 23.16 -7.74
CA LEU A 538 2.57 24.42 -7.11
C LEU A 538 3.84 25.20 -6.78
N ASP A 539 3.86 26.48 -7.15
CA ASP A 539 4.77 27.50 -6.62
C ASP A 539 3.99 28.30 -5.55
N PRO A 540 4.23 28.04 -4.25
CA PRO A 540 3.38 28.54 -3.18
C PRO A 540 3.20 30.06 -3.19
N GLY A 541 1.95 30.50 -3.34
CA GLY A 541 1.57 31.92 -3.35
C GLY A 541 1.87 32.67 -4.66
N ASN A 542 2.39 31.97 -5.68
CA ASN A 542 2.77 32.58 -6.96
C ASN A 542 1.99 31.99 -8.14
N ASP A 543 2.08 30.66 -8.36
CA ASP A 543 1.55 30.02 -9.57
C ASP A 543 1.24 28.52 -9.35
N TYR A 544 0.46 27.94 -10.25
CA TYR A 544 0.20 26.49 -10.34
C TYR A 544 0.53 26.01 -11.74
N HIS A 545 0.81 24.71 -11.90
CA HIS A 545 1.13 24.19 -13.22
C HIS A 545 0.74 22.73 -13.41
N PHE A 546 0.35 22.42 -14.65
CA PHE A 546 -0.07 21.10 -15.07
C PHE A 546 0.91 20.48 -16.07
N TYR A 547 1.18 19.20 -15.90
CA TYR A 547 1.83 18.33 -16.88
C TYR A 547 0.84 17.29 -17.38
N ARG A 548 1.00 16.85 -18.62
CA ARG A 548 0.19 15.82 -19.27
C ARG A 548 1.07 14.65 -19.70
N GLN A 549 0.64 13.43 -19.43
CA GLN A 549 1.34 12.23 -19.88
C GLN A 549 1.12 12.03 -21.39
N ASN A 550 2.18 11.61 -22.08
CA ASN A 550 2.19 11.30 -23.51
C ASN A 550 2.08 9.77 -23.72
N PRO A 551 1.66 9.30 -24.92
CA PRO A 551 1.56 7.87 -25.22
C PRO A 551 2.87 7.07 -25.11
N ASP A 552 4.03 7.74 -25.22
CA ASP A 552 5.35 7.14 -25.04
C ASP A 552 5.80 7.09 -23.57
N GLY A 553 4.92 7.51 -22.64
CA GLY A 553 5.15 7.60 -21.19
C GLY A 553 6.02 8.79 -20.75
N THR A 554 6.49 9.63 -21.68
CA THR A 554 7.05 10.93 -21.32
C THR A 554 5.94 11.92 -20.96
N TRP A 555 6.31 13.12 -20.55
CA TRP A 555 5.38 14.16 -20.15
C TRP A 555 5.66 15.45 -20.89
N SER A 556 4.60 16.20 -21.13
CA SER A 556 4.65 17.51 -21.76
C SER A 556 3.85 18.53 -20.96
N HIS A 557 4.11 19.80 -21.23
CA HIS A 557 3.41 20.90 -20.61
C HIS A 557 3.46 22.15 -21.47
N LYS A 558 2.67 23.14 -21.06
CA LYS A 558 2.58 24.44 -21.72
C LYS A 558 2.79 25.57 -20.70
N PRO A 559 4.00 26.14 -20.58
CA PRO A 559 4.26 27.25 -19.65
C PRO A 559 3.54 28.53 -20.12
N GLY A 560 2.42 28.88 -19.49
CA GLY A 560 1.64 30.07 -19.85
C GLY A 560 1.30 30.14 -21.36
N THR A 561 1.58 31.28 -21.99
CA THR A 561 1.35 31.52 -23.43
C THR A 561 2.51 31.10 -24.34
N THR A 562 3.51 30.37 -23.81
CA THR A 562 4.66 29.89 -24.57
C THR A 562 4.37 28.58 -25.32
N GLU A 563 5.37 28.01 -25.98
CA GLU A 563 5.23 26.76 -26.73
C GLU A 563 4.99 25.54 -25.82
N VAL A 564 4.27 24.55 -26.33
CA VAL A 564 4.18 23.24 -25.69
C VAL A 564 5.53 22.53 -25.85
N VAL A 565 6.11 22.10 -24.73
CA VAL A 565 7.40 21.40 -24.67
C VAL A 565 7.29 20.12 -23.85
N ASN A 566 8.19 19.17 -24.08
CA ASN A 566 8.33 17.93 -23.29
C ASN A 566 9.61 17.91 -22.44
N THR A 567 10.17 19.10 -22.16
CA THR A 567 11.42 19.25 -21.42
C THR A 567 11.23 20.06 -20.15
N ASP A 568 11.98 19.71 -19.11
CA ASP A 568 11.97 20.37 -17.81
C ASP A 568 12.77 21.68 -17.81
N ALA A 569 12.91 22.32 -16.65
CA ALA A 569 13.64 23.59 -16.53
C ALA A 569 15.15 23.50 -16.86
N SER A 570 15.70 22.29 -16.96
CA SER A 570 17.08 22.03 -17.39
C SER A 570 17.19 21.56 -18.85
N GLY A 571 16.08 21.53 -19.59
CA GLY A 571 16.06 21.06 -20.98
C GLY A 571 16.09 19.53 -21.11
N ASN A 572 15.84 18.78 -20.03
CA ASN A 572 15.77 17.31 -20.08
C ASN A 572 14.36 16.84 -20.37
N VAL A 573 14.20 15.78 -21.16
CA VAL A 573 12.89 15.14 -21.39
C VAL A 573 12.26 14.75 -20.05
N ILE A 574 10.99 15.08 -19.87
CA ILE A 574 10.27 14.80 -18.62
C ILE A 574 9.77 13.36 -18.66
N HIS A 575 10.33 12.50 -17.81
CA HIS A 575 9.86 11.12 -17.60
C HIS A 575 8.89 10.99 -16.43
N ASP A 576 9.05 11.89 -15.44
CA ASP A 576 8.19 11.97 -14.27
C ASP A 576 8.20 13.41 -13.74
N PRO A 577 7.05 14.14 -13.76
CA PRO A 577 6.97 15.49 -13.25
C PRO A 577 7.30 15.66 -11.77
N GLN A 578 7.16 14.60 -10.95
CA GLN A 578 7.51 14.64 -9.53
C GLN A 578 9.01 14.88 -9.31
N TYR A 579 9.84 14.24 -10.14
CA TYR A 579 11.29 14.22 -10.03
C TYR A 579 12.00 15.11 -11.06
N ALA A 580 11.27 15.73 -11.98
CA ALA A 580 11.80 16.67 -12.96
C ALA A 580 12.25 17.99 -12.30
N ASN A 581 13.21 18.70 -12.92
CA ASN A 581 13.58 20.03 -12.46
C ASN A 581 12.47 21.04 -12.81
N ARG A 582 11.83 21.59 -11.78
CA ARG A 582 10.70 22.52 -11.89
C ARG A 582 11.04 23.96 -11.53
N ASN A 583 12.33 24.27 -11.37
CA ASN A 583 12.81 25.61 -11.04
C ASN A 583 13.23 26.37 -12.32
N TYR A 584 12.34 27.25 -12.80
CA TYR A 584 12.55 28.08 -13.99
C TYR A 584 13.18 29.45 -13.64
N GLY A 585 13.79 29.58 -12.47
CA GLY A 585 14.45 30.80 -12.00
C GLY A 585 13.48 31.79 -11.36
N THR A 586 12.54 32.32 -12.14
CA THR A 586 11.53 33.29 -11.63
C THR A 586 10.34 32.60 -10.97
N ILE A 587 10.02 31.38 -11.42
CA ILE A 587 8.94 30.54 -10.88
C ILE A 587 9.55 29.20 -10.49
N ASN A 588 9.22 28.70 -9.30
CA ASN A 588 9.71 27.43 -8.79
C ASN A 588 8.56 26.60 -8.23
N TYR A 589 8.09 25.63 -9.01
CA TYR A 589 7.02 24.72 -8.58
C TYR A 589 7.54 23.66 -7.60
N SER A 590 7.92 24.11 -6.41
CA SER A 590 8.60 23.34 -5.37
C SER A 590 7.71 22.29 -4.69
N ILE A 591 6.38 22.44 -4.75
CA ILE A 591 5.44 21.49 -4.18
C ILE A 591 4.86 20.61 -5.30
N PHE A 592 5.02 19.29 -5.17
CA PHE A 592 4.30 18.31 -5.98
C PHE A 592 2.97 18.00 -5.31
N ILE A 593 1.85 18.26 -5.99
CA ILE A 593 0.52 18.06 -5.38
C ILE A 593 0.07 16.61 -5.52
N GLY A 594 0.18 16.03 -6.72
CA GLY A 594 -0.29 14.68 -6.98
C GLY A 594 -0.51 14.39 -8.46
N TYR A 595 -0.85 13.14 -8.75
CA TYR A 595 -1.30 12.70 -10.07
C TYR A 595 -2.82 12.57 -10.08
N TYR A 596 -3.41 12.84 -11.24
CA TYR A 596 -4.86 12.76 -11.43
C TYR A 596 -5.16 12.08 -12.74
N LYS A 597 -6.22 11.27 -12.78
CA LYS A 597 -6.80 10.82 -14.04
C LYS A 597 -7.85 11.81 -14.50
N VAL A 598 -7.84 12.11 -15.80
CA VAL A 598 -8.80 13.02 -16.41
C VAL A 598 -9.34 12.52 -17.72
N THR A 599 -10.55 12.95 -18.06
CA THR A 599 -11.10 12.85 -19.41
C THR A 599 -10.78 14.12 -20.19
N PRO A 600 -10.47 14.06 -21.49
CA PRO A 600 -10.25 15.26 -22.27
C PRO A 600 -11.55 16.01 -22.58
N LEU A 601 -11.49 17.34 -22.61
CA LEU A 601 -12.57 18.19 -23.11
C LEU A 601 -12.64 18.22 -24.63
N ASN A 602 -11.51 18.00 -25.31
CA ASN A 602 -11.41 17.98 -26.77
C ASN A 602 -11.97 19.25 -27.45
N TYR A 603 -11.83 20.44 -26.86
CA TYR A 603 -12.19 21.69 -27.56
C TYR A 603 -11.11 22.05 -28.57
N ILE A 604 -11.18 21.48 -29.78
CA ILE A 604 -10.15 21.66 -30.82
C ILE A 604 -10.37 22.96 -31.60
N TYR A 605 -9.28 23.62 -31.99
CA TYR A 605 -9.32 24.82 -32.83
C TYR A 605 -9.56 24.43 -34.29
N SER A 606 -10.67 24.89 -34.89
CA SER A 606 -10.92 24.83 -36.33
C SER A 606 -10.71 26.21 -36.96
N ALA A 607 -9.96 26.27 -38.07
CA ALA A 607 -9.74 27.51 -38.83
C ALA A 607 -11.02 27.98 -39.57
N GLN A 608 -12.11 27.22 -39.51
CA GLN A 608 -13.43 27.57 -40.02
C GLN A 608 -14.44 27.65 -38.85
N ASN A 609 -15.07 28.81 -38.73
CA ASN A 609 -16.20 29.18 -37.88
C ASN A 609 -15.96 29.34 -36.36
N ILE A 610 -15.92 30.61 -35.97
CA ILE A 610 -16.20 31.13 -34.63
C ILE A 610 -17.66 30.79 -34.30
N ILE A 611 -17.92 29.91 -33.33
CA ILE A 611 -19.20 29.91 -32.61
C ILE A 611 -18.88 30.22 -31.15
N SER A 612 -19.21 31.45 -30.77
CA SER A 612 -19.24 31.95 -29.41
C SER A 612 -20.15 31.10 -28.53
N GLN A 613 -19.72 30.87 -27.28
CA GLN A 613 -20.56 30.41 -26.19
C GLN A 613 -21.91 31.15 -26.17
N ASN A 614 -23.01 30.40 -26.28
CA ASN A 614 -24.25 30.64 -25.54
C ASN A 614 -25.25 29.52 -25.84
N SER A 615 -25.93 29.08 -24.78
CA SER A 615 -26.96 28.03 -24.71
C SER A 615 -26.46 26.58 -24.71
N VAL A 616 -26.64 25.99 -23.53
CA VAL A 616 -26.84 24.57 -23.30
C VAL A 616 -27.76 24.00 -24.39
N ILE A 617 -27.23 23.18 -25.28
CA ILE A 617 -28.01 22.17 -25.98
C ILE A 617 -27.33 20.83 -25.72
N ASN A 618 -27.84 20.12 -24.71
CA ASN A 618 -27.67 18.68 -24.57
C ASN A 618 -28.34 17.99 -25.76
N THR A 619 -27.72 17.99 -26.94
CA THR A 619 -28.04 16.99 -27.95
C THR A 619 -27.34 15.71 -27.51
N THR A 620 -28.10 14.83 -26.87
CA THR A 620 -27.61 13.52 -26.42
C THR A 620 -27.44 12.63 -27.65
N ILE A 621 -26.22 12.18 -27.94
CA ILE A 621 -26.01 11.08 -28.90
C ILE A 621 -26.66 9.83 -28.30
N LEU A 622 -27.68 9.33 -28.96
CA LEU A 622 -28.31 8.06 -28.59
C LEU A 622 -27.34 6.92 -28.89
N LEU A 623 -27.13 6.06 -27.89
CA LEU A 623 -26.21 4.93 -28.00
C LEU A 623 -26.98 3.63 -28.24
N GLU A 624 -26.40 2.76 -29.07
CA GLU A 624 -26.79 1.36 -29.21
C GLU A 624 -25.60 0.49 -28.75
N MET A 625 -25.47 0.37 -27.43
CA MET A 625 -24.35 -0.34 -26.78
C MET A 625 -24.26 -1.82 -27.17
N HIS A 626 -25.38 -2.43 -27.55
CA HIS A 626 -25.50 -3.84 -27.93
C HIS A 626 -26.08 -4.00 -29.32
N LYS A 627 -25.36 -3.48 -30.32
CA LYS A 627 -25.74 -3.58 -31.72
C LYS A 627 -25.53 -4.99 -32.25
N GLN A 628 -26.57 -5.59 -32.86
CA GLN A 628 -26.49 -6.96 -33.40
C GLN A 628 -25.74 -7.05 -34.72
N ASN A 629 -25.83 -6.01 -35.56
CA ASN A 629 -25.20 -5.97 -36.88
C ASN A 629 -24.34 -4.70 -37.00
N TYR A 630 -23.03 -4.87 -37.01
CA TYR A 630 -22.08 -3.77 -37.16
C TYR A 630 -21.93 -3.35 -38.63
N PRO A 631 -21.80 -2.04 -38.93
CA PRO A 631 -21.56 -1.55 -40.29
C PRO A 631 -20.23 -2.06 -40.87
N GLU A 632 -20.17 -2.13 -42.20
CA GLU A 632 -18.93 -2.46 -42.92
C GLU A 632 -18.00 -1.24 -42.93
N ILE A 633 -16.68 -1.48 -42.94
CA ILE A 633 -15.70 -0.39 -42.88
C ILE A 633 -15.85 0.58 -44.05
N ASP A 634 -16.20 0.09 -45.24
CA ASP A 634 -16.39 0.90 -46.45
C ASP A 634 -17.60 1.85 -46.35
N SER A 635 -18.50 1.64 -45.37
CA SER A 635 -19.61 2.57 -45.10
C SER A 635 -19.12 3.97 -44.70
N ILE A 636 -17.88 4.10 -44.21
CA ILE A 636 -17.31 5.42 -43.86
C ILE A 636 -16.98 6.28 -45.08
N ASP A 637 -16.83 5.68 -46.27
CA ASP A 637 -16.49 6.41 -47.50
C ASP A 637 -17.62 7.36 -47.93
N ASN A 638 -18.84 7.14 -47.42
CA ASN A 638 -20.02 7.98 -47.64
C ASN A 638 -20.15 9.12 -46.61
N ILE A 639 -19.23 9.22 -45.66
CA ILE A 639 -19.25 10.21 -44.59
C ILE A 639 -18.10 11.18 -44.81
N SER A 640 -18.44 12.47 -44.82
CA SER A 640 -17.46 13.53 -45.05
C SER A 640 -17.42 14.50 -43.89
N ILE A 641 -16.35 15.29 -43.81
CA ILE A 641 -16.31 16.42 -42.87
C ILE A 641 -17.47 17.36 -43.21
N GLY A 642 -18.27 17.72 -42.22
CA GLY A 642 -19.51 18.48 -42.35
C GLY A 642 -20.78 17.64 -42.38
N SER A 643 -20.69 16.31 -42.56
CA SER A 643 -21.87 15.44 -42.54
C SER A 643 -22.63 15.53 -41.22
N THR A 644 -23.96 15.54 -41.25
CA THR A 644 -24.77 15.64 -40.03
C THR A 644 -24.77 14.31 -39.27
N ILE A 645 -25.11 14.34 -37.98
CA ILE A 645 -25.26 13.11 -37.20
C ILE A 645 -26.36 12.19 -37.74
N GLU A 646 -27.37 12.75 -38.40
CA GLU A 646 -28.43 11.97 -39.07
C GLU A 646 -27.87 11.22 -40.27
N GLU A 647 -27.05 11.87 -41.10
CA GLU A 647 -26.36 11.23 -42.23
C GLU A 647 -25.40 10.13 -41.75
N VAL A 648 -24.63 10.39 -40.68
CA VAL A 648 -23.77 9.36 -40.08
C VAL A 648 -24.61 8.18 -39.57
N THR A 649 -25.75 8.46 -38.95
CA THR A 649 -26.66 7.42 -38.44
C THR A 649 -27.27 6.61 -39.59
N GLU A 650 -27.49 7.19 -40.76
CA GLU A 650 -27.95 6.46 -41.94
C GLU A 650 -26.93 5.41 -42.39
N TYR A 651 -25.64 5.76 -42.40
CA TYR A 651 -24.59 4.86 -42.87
C TYR A 651 -24.07 3.89 -41.81
N LEU A 652 -23.89 4.34 -40.57
CA LEU A 652 -23.28 3.56 -39.50
C LEU A 652 -24.28 3.09 -38.44
N GLY A 653 -25.54 3.55 -38.50
CA GLY A 653 -26.53 3.42 -37.41
C GLY A 653 -26.10 4.17 -36.15
N LEU A 654 -26.67 3.81 -34.99
CA LEU A 654 -26.29 4.44 -33.73
C LEU A 654 -24.91 3.96 -33.25
N PRO A 655 -24.11 4.84 -32.62
CA PRO A 655 -22.80 4.49 -32.07
C PRO A 655 -22.91 3.62 -30.81
N GLN A 656 -21.85 2.86 -30.54
CA GLN A 656 -21.80 1.93 -29.41
C GLN A 656 -21.35 2.63 -28.13
N ARG A 657 -20.57 3.71 -28.26
CA ARG A 657 -19.97 4.41 -27.13
C ARG A 657 -19.78 5.90 -27.45
N SER A 658 -20.05 6.75 -26.46
CA SER A 658 -19.62 8.17 -26.48
C SER A 658 -18.29 8.29 -25.75
N VAL A 659 -17.34 9.06 -26.29
CA VAL A 659 -15.95 9.11 -25.80
C VAL A 659 -15.56 10.47 -25.21
N THR A 660 -16.26 11.58 -25.53
CA THR A 660 -16.00 12.90 -24.90
C THR A 660 -17.20 13.84 -24.85
N PHE A 661 -17.14 14.85 -23.97
CA PHE A 661 -17.96 16.06 -24.03
C PHE A 661 -17.10 17.27 -24.40
N GLY A 662 -17.42 17.92 -25.53
CA GLY A 662 -16.88 19.21 -25.94
C GLY A 662 -16.75 19.38 -27.46
N LEU A 663 -15.98 18.48 -28.10
CA LEU A 663 -16.44 17.86 -29.35
C LEU A 663 -17.11 16.55 -28.95
N GLN A 664 -18.40 16.36 -29.27
CA GLN A 664 -19.04 15.08 -29.02
C GLN A 664 -18.31 14.05 -29.89
N SER A 665 -17.78 12.98 -29.31
CA SER A 665 -17.16 11.92 -30.12
C SER A 665 -17.81 10.59 -29.82
N ALA A 666 -17.99 9.78 -30.86
CA ALA A 666 -18.67 8.52 -30.77
C ALA A 666 -17.91 7.42 -31.52
N ASP A 667 -17.83 6.25 -30.89
CA ASP A 667 -17.22 5.06 -31.45
C ASP A 667 -18.30 4.20 -32.12
N TYR A 668 -17.99 3.83 -33.36
CA TYR A 668 -18.74 2.91 -34.20
C TYR A 668 -17.90 1.65 -34.37
N TYR A 669 -18.43 0.52 -33.89
CA TYR A 669 -17.73 -0.75 -34.00
C TYR A 669 -18.06 -1.35 -35.36
N MET A 670 -17.04 -1.78 -36.09
CA MET A 670 -17.17 -2.24 -37.46
C MET A 670 -17.14 -3.77 -37.52
N SER A 671 -17.75 -4.34 -38.56
CA SER A 671 -17.84 -5.79 -38.75
C SER A 671 -16.48 -6.49 -38.84
N ASN A 672 -15.41 -5.77 -39.21
CA ASN A 672 -14.03 -6.27 -39.28
C ASN A 672 -13.24 -6.15 -37.97
N GLY A 673 -13.87 -5.72 -36.87
CA GLY A 673 -13.25 -5.58 -35.55
C GLY A 673 -12.51 -4.25 -35.32
N LYS A 674 -12.46 -3.35 -36.30
CA LYS A 674 -11.93 -1.98 -36.11
C LYS A 674 -12.97 -1.08 -35.43
N ILE A 675 -12.49 0.01 -34.84
CA ILE A 675 -13.35 1.04 -34.26
C ILE A 675 -13.21 2.31 -35.09
N VAL A 676 -14.32 2.86 -35.57
CA VAL A 676 -14.35 4.17 -36.22
C VAL A 676 -14.81 5.19 -35.19
N ARG A 677 -13.91 6.08 -34.79
CA ARG A 677 -14.23 7.21 -33.92
C ARG A 677 -14.54 8.44 -34.77
N ILE A 678 -15.75 8.95 -34.63
CA ILE A 678 -16.18 10.21 -35.25
C ILE A 678 -16.22 11.29 -34.19
N TYR A 679 -15.61 12.43 -34.48
CA TYR A 679 -15.68 13.64 -33.68
C TYR A 679 -16.65 14.60 -34.34
N TYR A 680 -17.58 15.15 -33.56
CA TYR A 680 -18.61 16.07 -33.98
C TYR A 680 -18.38 17.47 -33.41
N SER A 681 -18.62 18.49 -34.24
CA SER A 681 -18.75 19.89 -33.85
C SER A 681 -20.22 20.31 -33.92
N PHE A 682 -20.62 21.32 -33.14
CA PHE A 682 -21.97 21.86 -33.21
C PHE A 682 -22.04 22.98 -34.26
N ASP A 683 -22.95 22.83 -35.23
CA ASP A 683 -23.35 23.84 -36.20
C ASP A 683 -24.72 24.43 -35.83
N SER A 684 -24.84 25.76 -35.86
CA SER A 684 -26.05 26.47 -35.43
C SER A 684 -27.30 26.23 -36.29
N GLN A 685 -27.15 25.71 -37.52
CA GLN A 685 -28.24 25.41 -38.45
C GLN A 685 -28.45 23.91 -38.62
N ALA A 686 -27.37 23.11 -38.59
CA ALA A 686 -27.38 21.68 -38.89
C ALA A 686 -27.24 20.77 -37.66
N GLY A 687 -27.04 21.31 -36.46
CA GLY A 687 -26.80 20.51 -35.26
C GLY A 687 -25.40 19.89 -35.27
N LEU A 688 -25.26 18.63 -34.85
CA LEU A 688 -23.95 17.97 -34.79
C LEU A 688 -23.48 17.57 -36.19
N THR A 689 -22.29 18.04 -36.57
CA THR A 689 -21.65 17.76 -37.85
C THR A 689 -20.26 17.16 -37.66
N VAL A 690 -19.84 16.26 -38.57
CA VAL A 690 -18.57 15.56 -38.51
C VAL A 690 -17.40 16.54 -38.66
N ALA A 691 -16.57 16.62 -37.62
CA ALA A 691 -15.34 17.42 -37.61
C ALA A 691 -14.10 16.58 -37.95
N GLN A 692 -14.09 15.30 -37.55
CA GLN A 692 -12.97 14.39 -37.81
C GLN A 692 -13.44 12.93 -37.76
N ILE A 693 -12.79 12.06 -38.55
CA ILE A 693 -12.98 10.60 -38.53
C ILE A 693 -11.62 9.95 -38.28
N LYS A 694 -11.54 9.02 -37.33
CA LYS A 694 -10.33 8.24 -37.01
C LYS A 694 -10.68 6.76 -36.98
N VAL A 695 -9.93 5.95 -37.74
CA VAL A 695 -10.03 4.48 -37.66
C VAL A 695 -8.97 4.01 -36.66
N LEU A 696 -9.42 3.32 -35.60
CA LEU A 696 -8.64 2.77 -34.49
C LEU A 696 -8.43 1.27 -34.66
#